data_AF-W9YBY9-F1
#
_entry.id   AF-W9YBY9-F1
#
_cell.length_a   1.000
_cell.length_b   1.000
_cell.length_c   1.000
_cell.angle_alpha   90.00
_cell.angle_beta   90.00
_cell.angle_gamma   90.00
#
_symmetry.space_group_name_H-M   'P 1'
#
loop_
_entity.id
_entity.type
_entity.pdbx_description
1 polymer ?
#
loop_
_entity_poly.entity_id
_entity_poly.type
_entity_poly.pdbx_seq_one_letter_code
_entity_poly.pdbx_strand_id
1 'polypeptide(L)'
;MGSVSEPRVPPHPDQRCIDDWRPIKVICIGAGMSGIAVGSLFPQYIPNLELTIYEKNAEVGGTWFENHYPGLRPDLTPHVYQYSFASNPNWTRFYPPGAEFEEYLKTVAKKYEVYKNVKFRHRFISARWIEDDGQWEVTLQRLEDGKTITDRAEVLIKATGFVNDWRWPDVPGREKFKGTMLHTANWDDNFDPTGKTIAVLGYGSTGVQITPAIQPIVKQLDHYVRGKVWVPPGGGTNTEELIERGAQNNFDHALEERKRFTENPEQYLEFRKKQEAYCNNVQRIFFKDSEAQKQFTQFLDHNLRETTKPKPWLYDVLRPNYAPGCRRLIMGQMWLECMQEENANIIPKDVKQFTENGIIDEDGVERHYDAIICATGFDTRLDSSGTPFIGRNEKPLSQVWDPDPVAYFGVQPEQMPNLFLMFGPNTAPFAGSIVHTFESAAHYIIKCVLKLQREYIKSMVVKPQAVYNWVKHVDRHMSKTVMTDHCVTWFKRNKPDGRTITMWPGSAMHGHIAWKHPRFEDYEYTSWLPEDDSLAWIGNGNTVAELTGVGDTTNYMDYTDVTKVLPVPTKDYTPPALSVPGSEEKWLGQINGADQLAQKQHAALEEVEADGKPVPNAALDPHAPESTKVAASEEVAPLGPKVDPVMVKLTTVQNPESTADDKPKIKKFY
;
A
#
# COMPACT_ATOMS: atom_id res chain seq x y z
N MET A 1 38.31 21.71 2.21
CA MET A 1 39.25 21.34 1.15
C MET A 1 38.89 19.91 0.76
N GLY A 2 38.30 19.56 -0.36
CA GLY A 2 38.15 20.23 -1.65
C GLY A 2 38.25 19.12 -2.68
N SER A 3 37.19 18.31 -2.84
CA SER A 3 37.00 17.55 -4.07
C SER A 3 35.94 18.29 -4.87
N VAL A 4 36.42 19.21 -5.70
CA VAL A 4 35.64 19.69 -6.85
C VAL A 4 35.32 18.42 -7.63
N SER A 5 34.08 17.93 -7.52
CA SER A 5 33.61 16.86 -8.40
C SER A 5 33.81 17.40 -9.81
N GLU A 6 34.55 16.66 -10.65
CA GLU A 6 34.75 17.02 -12.05
C GLU A 6 33.41 17.50 -12.65
N PRO A 7 33.42 18.56 -13.47
CA PRO A 7 32.19 19.06 -14.07
C PRO A 7 31.52 17.88 -14.78
N ARG A 8 30.27 17.60 -14.38
CA ARG A 8 29.42 16.46 -14.81
C ARG A 8 28.95 16.61 -16.26
N VAL A 9 29.81 17.14 -17.10
CA VAL A 9 29.63 17.20 -18.54
C VAL A 9 29.84 15.78 -19.04
N PRO A 10 28.87 15.19 -19.75
CA PRO A 10 29.07 13.88 -20.37
C PRO A 10 30.37 13.86 -21.17
N PRO A 11 31.11 12.75 -21.17
CA PRO A 11 32.15 12.53 -22.17
C PRO A 11 31.59 12.79 -23.57
N HIS A 12 32.46 13.22 -24.49
CA HIS A 12 32.05 13.39 -25.88
C HIS A 12 31.34 12.11 -26.36
N PRO A 13 30.23 12.18 -27.13
CA PRO A 13 29.46 10.99 -27.52
C PRO A 13 30.34 9.86 -28.09
N ASP A 14 31.35 10.20 -28.88
CA ASP A 14 32.33 9.27 -29.46
C ASP A 14 33.20 8.51 -28.43
N GLN A 15 33.22 8.92 -27.17
CA GLN A 15 34.06 8.35 -26.12
C GLN A 15 33.30 7.39 -25.19
N ARG A 16 32.00 7.17 -25.39
CA ARG A 16 31.19 6.34 -24.49
C ARG A 16 30.22 5.42 -25.22
N CYS A 17 29.92 4.32 -24.55
CA CYS A 17 28.99 3.30 -25.01
C CYS A 17 27.53 3.66 -24.71
N ILE A 18 26.58 2.99 -25.37
CA ILE A 18 25.14 3.23 -25.16
C ILE A 18 24.65 2.76 -23.78
N ASP A 19 25.32 1.76 -23.20
CA ASP A 19 25.07 1.16 -21.89
C ASP A 19 26.07 1.63 -20.83
N ASP A 20 26.79 2.74 -21.09
CA ASP A 20 27.58 3.47 -20.08
C ASP A 20 26.68 4.44 -19.31
N TRP A 21 26.01 3.91 -18.28
CA TRP A 21 25.05 4.65 -17.46
C TRP A 21 25.75 5.68 -16.58
N ARG A 22 25.41 6.97 -16.74
CA ARG A 22 25.96 8.04 -15.90
C ARG A 22 25.72 7.75 -14.40
N PRO A 23 26.73 7.89 -13.53
CA PRO A 23 26.53 7.83 -12.09
C PRO A 23 25.45 8.82 -11.63
N ILE A 24 24.58 8.38 -10.71
CA ILE A 24 23.50 9.22 -10.20
C ILE A 24 23.34 9.08 -8.69
N LYS A 25 23.14 10.22 -8.02
CA LYS A 25 22.78 10.24 -6.60
C LYS A 25 21.29 10.48 -6.42
N VAL A 26 20.69 9.66 -5.58
CA VAL A 26 19.29 9.77 -5.15
C VAL A 26 19.26 9.99 -3.64
N ILE A 27 18.58 11.05 -3.20
CA ILE A 27 18.23 11.24 -1.80
C ILE A 27 16.75 10.90 -1.59
N CYS A 28 16.43 10.08 -0.60
CA CYS A 28 15.07 9.79 -0.16
C CYS A 28 14.85 10.31 1.27
N ILE A 29 13.71 10.97 1.51
CA ILE A 29 13.36 11.48 2.83
C ILE A 29 12.24 10.62 3.43
N GLY A 30 12.60 9.84 4.46
CA GLY A 30 11.74 8.91 5.19
C GLY A 30 12.06 7.44 4.92
N ALA A 31 12.09 6.63 5.99
CA ALA A 31 12.31 5.18 5.99
C ALA A 31 11.08 4.40 6.51
N GLY A 32 9.87 4.93 6.22
CA GLY A 32 8.62 4.16 6.31
C GLY A 32 8.48 3.16 5.15
N MET A 33 7.29 2.59 4.95
CA MET A 33 7.06 1.60 3.88
C MET A 33 7.49 2.10 2.49
N SER A 34 7.26 3.37 2.18
CA SER A 34 7.73 3.95 0.91
C SER A 34 9.26 4.00 0.80
N GLY A 35 9.95 4.40 1.87
CA GLY A 35 11.41 4.46 1.92
C GLY A 35 12.06 3.07 1.87
N ILE A 36 11.46 2.08 2.56
CA ILE A 36 11.90 0.68 2.49
C ILE A 36 11.73 0.14 1.07
N ALA A 37 10.64 0.47 0.37
CA ALA A 37 10.47 0.08 -1.03
C ALA A 37 11.55 0.70 -1.94
N VAL A 38 11.86 1.99 -1.75
CA VAL A 38 12.97 2.66 -2.47
C VAL A 38 14.30 1.96 -2.18
N GLY A 39 14.63 1.77 -0.90
CA GLY A 39 15.87 1.12 -0.48
C GLY A 39 16.00 -0.33 -0.92
N SER A 40 14.89 -1.04 -1.08
CA SER A 40 14.87 -2.42 -1.54
C SER A 40 14.99 -2.51 -3.06
N LEU A 41 14.21 -1.71 -3.80
CA LEU A 41 14.08 -1.84 -5.26
C LEU A 41 15.15 -1.06 -6.01
N PHE A 42 15.45 0.19 -5.64
CA PHE A 42 16.32 1.06 -6.45
C PHE A 42 17.72 0.45 -6.68
N PRO A 43 18.41 -0.10 -5.66
CA PRO A 43 19.72 -0.73 -5.86
C PRO A 43 19.70 -1.97 -6.76
N GLN A 44 18.53 -2.59 -7.00
CA GLN A 44 18.40 -3.76 -7.87
C GLN A 44 18.24 -3.39 -9.35
N TYR A 45 17.73 -2.19 -9.64
CA TYR A 45 17.34 -1.80 -11.00
C TYR A 45 18.13 -0.61 -11.55
N ILE A 46 18.76 0.22 -10.71
CA ILE A 46 19.45 1.43 -11.13
C ILE A 46 20.98 1.19 -11.04
N PRO A 47 21.69 1.10 -12.17
CA PRO A 47 23.15 0.98 -12.18
C PRO A 47 23.81 2.26 -11.69
N ASN A 48 25.03 2.18 -11.16
CA ASN A 48 25.83 3.33 -10.73
C ASN A 48 25.09 4.29 -9.77
N LEU A 49 24.24 3.72 -8.89
CA LEU A 49 23.42 4.44 -7.93
C LEU A 49 24.17 4.72 -6.62
N GLU A 50 24.24 5.98 -6.22
CA GLU A 50 24.47 6.39 -4.83
C GLU A 50 23.13 6.71 -4.17
N LEU A 51 22.67 5.86 -3.24
CA LEU A 51 21.40 6.05 -2.53
C LEU A 51 21.65 6.47 -1.09
N THR A 52 21.03 7.57 -0.65
CA THR A 52 20.96 7.95 0.76
C THR A 52 19.51 8.16 1.18
N ILE A 53 19.10 7.53 2.28
CA ILE A 53 17.77 7.67 2.89
C ILE A 53 17.95 8.39 4.23
N TYR A 54 17.34 9.56 4.42
CA TYR A 54 17.35 10.26 5.70
C TYR A 54 16.06 9.99 6.49
N GLU A 55 16.19 9.58 7.75
CA GLU A 55 15.07 9.26 8.64
C GLU A 55 15.23 10.00 9.97
N LYS A 56 14.16 10.66 10.45
CA LYS A 56 14.16 11.39 11.72
C LYS A 56 14.16 10.42 12.92
N ASN A 57 13.55 9.26 12.75
CA ASN A 57 13.43 8.23 13.76
C ASN A 57 14.75 7.45 13.93
N ALA A 58 14.82 6.67 15.01
CA ALA A 58 15.97 5.84 15.32
C ALA A 58 15.97 4.50 14.58
N GLU A 59 14.88 4.20 13.86
CA GLU A 59 14.61 2.91 13.22
C GLU A 59 13.68 3.10 12.02
N VAL A 60 13.65 2.12 11.12
CA VAL A 60 12.71 2.05 9.99
C VAL A 60 11.29 1.76 10.49
N GLY A 61 10.29 2.00 9.64
CA GLY A 61 8.89 1.61 9.89
C GLY A 61 7.90 2.77 9.74
N GLY A 62 8.36 4.00 9.91
CA GLY A 62 7.53 5.21 9.74
C GLY A 62 6.34 5.19 10.69
N THR A 63 5.12 5.21 10.15
CA THR A 63 3.88 5.14 10.96
C THR A 63 3.87 3.99 11.96
N TRP A 64 4.42 2.82 11.60
CA TRP A 64 4.44 1.64 12.47
C TRP A 64 5.49 1.73 13.59
N PHE A 65 6.48 2.59 13.44
CA PHE A 65 7.45 2.90 14.49
C PHE A 65 6.93 4.00 15.43
N GLU A 66 6.28 5.03 14.88
CA GLU A 66 5.79 6.18 15.67
C GLU A 66 4.51 5.91 16.45
N ASN A 67 3.71 4.93 16.01
CA ASN A 67 2.46 4.59 16.66
C ASN A 67 2.61 3.22 17.31
N HIS A 68 2.31 3.15 18.60
CA HIS A 68 2.40 1.93 19.40
C HIS A 68 1.35 1.91 20.52
N TYR A 69 0.26 2.67 20.35
CA TYR A 69 -0.87 2.65 21.27
C TYR A 69 -1.58 1.26 21.30
N PRO A 70 -2.22 0.87 22.41
CA PRO A 70 -2.94 -0.39 22.53
C PRO A 70 -4.00 -0.58 21.44
N GLY A 71 -4.04 -1.75 20.81
CA GLY A 71 -5.01 -2.07 19.76
C GLY A 71 -4.62 -1.63 18.35
N LEU A 72 -3.47 -0.97 18.17
CA LEU A 72 -2.94 -0.65 16.84
C LEU A 72 -2.84 -1.90 15.96
N ARG A 73 -3.43 -1.84 14.77
CA ARG A 73 -3.44 -2.92 13.77
C ARG A 73 -3.70 -2.37 12.36
N PRO A 74 -3.31 -3.10 11.29
CA PRO A 74 -3.68 -2.73 9.93
C PRO A 74 -5.20 -2.93 9.68
N ASP A 75 -5.77 -2.13 8.78
CA ASP A 75 -7.17 -2.26 8.36
C ASP A 75 -7.36 -3.31 7.24
N LEU A 76 -6.27 -3.67 6.56
CA LEU A 76 -6.21 -4.77 5.61
C LEU A 76 -5.49 -5.94 6.27
N THR A 77 -5.89 -7.17 5.94
CA THR A 77 -5.14 -8.36 6.37
C THR A 77 -3.68 -8.25 5.93
N PRO A 78 -2.70 -8.64 6.77
CA PRO A 78 -1.28 -8.49 6.42
C PRO A 78 -0.88 -9.41 5.26
N HIS A 79 -1.72 -10.38 4.91
CA HIS A 79 -1.56 -11.20 3.70
C HIS A 79 -1.68 -10.38 2.41
N VAL A 80 -2.39 -9.24 2.46
CA VAL A 80 -2.55 -8.24 1.37
C VAL A 80 -1.71 -6.99 1.64
N TYR A 81 -1.60 -6.59 2.91
CA TYR A 81 -0.87 -5.40 3.35
C TYR A 81 0.62 -5.69 3.58
N GLN A 82 1.28 -6.33 2.62
CA GLN A 82 2.71 -6.65 2.65
C GLN A 82 3.31 -6.48 1.25
N TYR A 83 4.62 -6.38 1.14
CA TYR A 83 5.28 -6.28 -0.17
C TYR A 83 5.07 -7.56 -0.99
N SER A 84 4.87 -7.40 -2.30
CA SER A 84 4.73 -8.51 -3.23
C SER A 84 6.05 -9.29 -3.37
N PHE A 85 7.19 -8.60 -3.25
CA PHE A 85 8.53 -9.18 -3.29
C PHE A 85 9.02 -9.72 -1.92
N ALA A 86 8.22 -9.60 -0.86
CA ALA A 86 8.62 -10.03 0.49
C ALA A 86 7.43 -10.58 1.28
N SER A 87 6.91 -11.72 0.83
CA SER A 87 5.90 -12.51 1.53
C SER A 87 6.35 -12.97 2.92
N ASN A 88 5.48 -12.83 3.92
CA ASN A 88 5.61 -13.44 5.25
C ASN A 88 4.48 -14.48 5.46
N PRO A 89 4.77 -15.79 5.48
CA PRO A 89 3.77 -16.83 5.73
C PRO A 89 3.39 -17.01 7.21
N ASN A 90 4.10 -16.34 8.13
CA ASN A 90 4.04 -16.62 9.57
C ASN A 90 3.22 -15.60 10.40
N TRP A 91 2.39 -14.78 9.75
CA TRP A 91 1.48 -13.86 10.43
C TRP A 91 0.64 -14.59 11.50
N THR A 92 0.68 -14.11 12.73
CA THR A 92 0.09 -14.82 13.88
C THR A 92 -1.43 -14.70 13.93
N ARG A 93 -2.01 -13.65 13.33
CA ARG A 93 -3.45 -13.38 13.31
C ARG A 93 -3.88 -12.80 11.98
N PHE A 94 -5.19 -12.89 11.70
CA PHE A 94 -5.79 -12.30 10.51
C PHE A 94 -5.63 -10.77 10.46
N TYR A 95 -5.66 -10.11 11.62
CA TYR A 95 -5.17 -8.75 11.84
C TYR A 95 -4.17 -8.76 13.01
N PRO A 96 -2.85 -8.74 12.74
CA PRO A 96 -1.83 -8.83 13.77
C PRO A 96 -1.68 -7.50 14.52
N PRO A 97 -1.14 -7.51 15.75
CA PRO A 97 -0.75 -6.28 16.44
C PRO A 97 0.26 -5.46 15.64
N GLY A 98 0.24 -4.14 15.81
CA GLY A 98 1.15 -3.22 15.11
C GLY A 98 2.63 -3.56 15.26
N ALA A 99 3.05 -4.02 16.45
CA ALA A 99 4.44 -4.43 16.71
C ALA A 99 4.89 -5.62 15.83
N GLU A 100 4.00 -6.58 15.54
CA GLU A 100 4.32 -7.68 14.63
C GLU A 100 4.50 -7.18 13.20
N PHE A 101 3.69 -6.20 12.78
CA PHE A 101 3.82 -5.57 11.47
C PHE A 101 5.09 -4.72 11.35
N GLU A 102 5.46 -4.00 12.41
CA GLU A 102 6.72 -3.26 12.48
C GLU A 102 7.92 -4.21 12.34
N GLU A 103 7.91 -5.37 13.01
CA GLU A 103 8.97 -6.37 12.90
C GLU A 103 9.07 -6.97 11.48
N TYR A 104 7.95 -7.14 10.79
CA TYR A 104 7.96 -7.48 9.37
C TYR A 104 8.71 -6.43 8.55
N LEU A 105 8.45 -5.14 8.75
CA LEU A 105 9.14 -4.07 8.02
C LEU A 105 10.64 -4.07 8.30
N LYS A 106 11.04 -4.27 9.57
CA LYS A 106 12.46 -4.43 9.96
C LYS A 106 13.10 -5.64 9.27
N THR A 107 12.40 -6.76 9.22
CA THR A 107 12.85 -7.99 8.55
C THR A 107 13.06 -7.76 7.06
N VAL A 108 12.13 -7.09 6.38
CA VAL A 108 12.28 -6.73 4.96
C VAL A 108 13.47 -5.78 4.75
N ALA A 109 13.59 -4.74 5.58
CA ALA A 109 14.68 -3.79 5.50
C ALA A 109 16.05 -4.45 5.71
N LYS A 110 16.17 -5.43 6.63
CA LYS A 110 17.38 -6.25 6.81
C LYS A 110 17.65 -7.13 5.59
N LYS A 111 16.63 -7.85 5.10
CA LYS A 111 16.73 -8.78 3.95
C LYS A 111 17.28 -8.09 2.69
N TYR A 112 16.85 -6.86 2.43
CA TYR A 112 17.28 -6.09 1.25
C TYR A 112 18.39 -5.07 1.57
N GLU A 113 19.06 -5.21 2.72
CA GLU A 113 20.17 -4.36 3.16
C GLU A 113 19.87 -2.86 3.16
N VAL A 114 18.61 -2.46 3.37
CA VAL A 114 18.17 -1.05 3.31
C VAL A 114 18.97 -0.19 4.29
N TYR A 115 19.27 -0.71 5.48
CA TYR A 115 20.00 -0.04 6.55
C TYR A 115 21.33 0.60 6.10
N LYS A 116 22.05 0.01 5.14
CA LYS A 116 23.34 0.55 4.66
C LYS A 116 23.20 1.93 4.01
N ASN A 117 22.01 2.22 3.49
CA ASN A 117 21.69 3.48 2.82
C ASN A 117 21.00 4.48 3.76
N VAL A 118 20.65 4.09 5.00
CA VAL A 118 19.86 4.94 5.91
C VAL A 118 20.76 5.73 6.86
N LYS A 119 20.43 7.01 7.02
CA LYS A 119 20.94 7.90 8.06
C LYS A 119 19.81 8.23 9.04
N PHE A 120 19.76 7.48 10.14
CA PHE A 120 18.78 7.68 11.22
C PHE A 120 19.06 8.94 12.03
N ARG A 121 18.06 9.42 12.77
CA ARG A 121 18.15 10.64 13.59
C ARG A 121 18.56 11.88 12.77
N HIS A 122 18.17 11.94 11.50
CA HIS A 122 18.34 13.09 10.63
C HIS A 122 16.97 13.62 10.21
N ARG A 123 16.60 14.80 10.73
CA ARG A 123 15.33 15.45 10.41
C ARG A 123 15.50 16.35 9.19
N PHE A 124 14.66 16.16 8.18
CA PHE A 124 14.58 17.06 7.04
C PHE A 124 14.11 18.46 7.45
N ILE A 125 14.76 19.49 6.91
CA ILE A 125 14.42 20.90 7.15
C ILE A 125 13.91 21.55 5.86
N SER A 126 14.67 21.46 4.77
CA SER A 126 14.29 22.05 3.47
C SER A 126 15.06 21.42 2.32
N ALA A 127 14.58 21.63 1.09
CA ALA A 127 15.32 21.34 -0.13
C ALA A 127 15.16 22.47 -1.14
N ARG A 128 16.21 22.77 -1.89
CA ARG A 128 16.21 23.78 -2.96
C ARG A 128 16.84 23.22 -4.23
N TRP A 129 16.19 23.42 -5.36
CA TRP A 129 16.71 23.05 -6.66
C TRP A 129 17.75 24.08 -7.12
N ILE A 130 18.91 23.60 -7.55
CA ILE A 130 20.02 24.39 -8.09
C ILE A 130 20.06 24.13 -9.60
N GLU A 131 19.57 25.10 -10.37
CA GLU A 131 19.28 24.96 -11.81
C GLU A 131 20.53 24.68 -12.66
N ASP A 132 21.63 25.37 -12.35
CA ASP A 132 22.90 25.24 -13.07
C ASP A 132 23.53 23.86 -12.84
N ASP A 133 23.48 23.38 -11.59
CA ASP A 133 24.06 22.09 -11.18
C ASP A 133 23.17 20.89 -11.54
N GLY A 134 21.87 21.12 -11.76
CA GLY A 134 20.90 20.04 -11.97
C GLY A 134 20.71 19.16 -10.74
N GLN A 135 20.75 19.76 -9.55
CA GLN A 135 20.69 19.05 -8.28
C GLN A 135 19.76 19.72 -7.26
N TRP A 136 19.21 18.90 -6.38
CA TRP A 136 18.63 19.35 -5.12
C TRP A 136 19.71 19.51 -4.06
N GLU A 137 19.77 20.66 -3.43
CA GLU A 137 20.45 20.87 -2.15
C GLU A 137 19.46 20.62 -1.01
N VAL A 138 19.79 19.66 -0.15
CA VAL A 138 18.94 19.18 0.93
C VAL A 138 19.55 19.58 2.27
N THR A 139 18.79 20.31 3.08
CA THR A 139 19.17 20.73 4.43
C THR A 139 18.51 19.83 5.47
N LEU A 140 19.31 19.29 6.37
CA LEU A 140 18.92 18.36 7.42
C LEU A 140 19.43 18.86 8.79
N GLN A 141 18.77 18.42 9.85
CA GLN A 141 19.26 18.56 11.23
C GLN A 141 19.55 17.17 11.79
N ARG A 142 20.80 16.93 12.22
CA ARG A 142 21.14 15.74 13.00
C ARG A 142 20.63 15.92 14.42
N LEU A 143 19.75 15.02 14.87
CA LEU A 143 19.06 15.14 16.16
C LEU A 143 19.94 14.80 17.36
N GLU A 144 21.06 14.09 17.15
CA GLU A 144 21.99 13.72 18.22
C GLU A 144 22.73 14.93 18.81
N ASP A 145 23.13 15.89 17.96
CA ASP A 145 23.91 17.07 18.38
C ASP A 145 23.34 18.40 17.87
N GLY A 146 22.18 18.38 17.20
CA GLY A 146 21.48 19.55 16.69
C GLY A 146 22.12 20.20 15.46
N LYS A 147 23.21 19.65 14.90
CA LYS A 147 23.93 20.26 13.79
C LYS A 147 23.14 20.21 12.48
N THR A 148 23.19 21.33 11.76
CA THR A 148 22.71 21.40 10.38
C THR A 148 23.71 20.74 9.43
N ILE A 149 23.19 19.90 8.53
CA ILE A 149 23.95 19.18 7.50
C ILE A 149 23.32 19.53 6.15
N THR A 150 24.16 19.68 5.14
CA THR A 150 23.74 19.85 3.75
C THR A 150 24.25 18.69 2.92
N ASP A 151 23.39 18.14 2.07
CA ASP A 151 23.72 17.13 1.07
C ASP A 151 23.13 17.51 -0.29
N ARG A 152 23.64 16.96 -1.39
CA ARG A 152 23.18 17.27 -2.74
C ARG A 152 22.93 16.00 -3.55
N ALA A 153 21.90 16.00 -4.40
CA ALA A 153 21.58 14.87 -5.27
C ALA A 153 20.86 15.31 -6.54
N GLU A 154 21.02 14.57 -7.63
CA GLU A 154 20.28 14.81 -8.88
C GLU A 154 18.79 14.54 -8.74
N VAL A 155 18.43 13.56 -7.91
CA VAL A 155 17.04 13.11 -7.73
C VAL A 155 16.69 13.14 -6.24
N LEU A 156 15.52 13.71 -5.94
CA LEU A 156 14.98 13.78 -4.59
C LEU A 156 13.66 13.02 -4.52
N ILE A 157 13.53 12.13 -3.54
CA ILE A 157 12.31 11.37 -3.28
C ILE A 157 11.70 11.83 -1.96
N LYS A 158 10.50 12.41 -2.01
CA LYS A 158 9.71 12.74 -0.82
C LYS A 158 8.89 11.50 -0.43
N ALA A 159 9.34 10.78 0.60
CA ALA A 159 8.70 9.59 1.16
C ALA A 159 8.23 9.80 2.62
N THR A 160 7.82 11.04 2.95
CA THR A 160 7.50 11.47 4.31
C THR A 160 6.13 11.01 4.82
N GLY A 161 5.29 10.40 3.98
CA GLY A 161 3.92 10.02 4.32
C GLY A 161 2.95 11.19 4.51
N PHE A 162 1.70 10.87 4.90
CA PHE A 162 0.58 11.81 5.10
C PHE A 162 0.07 11.90 6.54
N VAL A 163 0.48 10.98 7.41
CA VAL A 163 -0.12 10.74 8.73
C VAL A 163 0.96 10.57 9.79
N ASN A 164 1.79 11.61 9.95
CA ASN A 164 2.91 11.62 10.90
C ASN A 164 3.03 12.92 11.70
N ASP A 165 2.63 14.06 11.16
CA ASP A 165 2.58 15.32 11.91
C ASP A 165 1.31 15.37 12.76
N TRP A 166 1.45 15.17 14.07
CA TRP A 166 0.32 15.22 15.01
C TRP A 166 0.39 16.49 15.86
N ARG A 167 -0.78 16.93 16.35
CA ARG A 167 -0.90 18.10 17.23
C ARG A 167 -1.92 17.82 18.31
N TRP A 168 -1.74 18.49 19.44
CA TRP A 168 -2.79 18.53 20.46
C TRP A 168 -4.07 19.13 19.89
N PRO A 169 -5.25 18.70 20.37
CA PRO A 169 -6.51 19.34 20.01
C PRO A 169 -6.45 20.83 20.33
N ASP A 170 -6.93 21.66 19.40
CA ASP A 170 -7.02 23.11 19.59
C ASP A 170 -8.24 23.47 20.45
N VAL A 171 -8.15 23.13 21.73
CA VAL A 171 -9.19 23.32 22.75
C VAL A 171 -8.53 23.95 23.99
N PRO A 172 -9.11 25.03 24.55
CA PRO A 172 -8.49 25.76 25.65
C PRO A 172 -8.43 24.96 26.96
N GLY A 173 -7.46 25.29 27.83
CA GLY A 173 -7.36 24.77 29.19
C GLY A 173 -6.57 23.47 29.33
N ARG A 174 -6.03 22.91 28.24
CA ARG A 174 -5.31 21.62 28.22
C ARG A 174 -4.19 21.57 29.25
N GLU A 175 -3.44 22.67 29.38
CA GLU A 175 -2.34 22.86 30.31
C GLU A 175 -2.75 22.87 31.79
N LYS A 176 -4.05 23.00 32.09
CA LYS A 176 -4.58 23.00 33.46
C LYS A 176 -4.93 21.60 33.95
N PHE A 177 -5.15 20.65 33.05
CA PHE A 177 -5.57 19.30 33.40
C PHE A 177 -4.50 18.61 34.25
N LYS A 178 -4.89 18.16 35.45
CA LYS A 178 -3.98 17.55 36.44
C LYS A 178 -3.84 16.03 36.27
N GLY A 179 -4.72 15.41 35.51
CA GLY A 179 -4.64 13.99 35.16
C GLY A 179 -3.63 13.71 34.04
N THR A 180 -3.61 12.48 33.54
CA THR A 180 -2.69 12.08 32.47
C THR A 180 -3.25 12.45 31.10
N MET A 181 -2.53 13.26 30.33
CA MET A 181 -2.90 13.61 28.95
C MET A 181 -1.99 12.88 27.95
N LEU A 182 -2.57 12.09 27.05
CA LEU A 182 -1.85 11.31 26.05
C LEU A 182 -2.30 11.69 24.63
N HIS A 183 -1.38 11.63 23.66
CA HIS A 183 -1.74 11.60 22.25
C HIS A 183 -1.32 10.25 21.68
N THR A 184 -2.17 9.61 20.87
CA THR A 184 -1.91 8.23 20.40
C THR A 184 -0.68 8.10 19.51
N ALA A 185 -0.29 9.17 18.83
CA ALA A 185 0.94 9.25 18.03
C ALA A 185 2.21 9.60 18.84
N ASN A 186 2.10 9.72 20.16
CA ASN A 186 3.21 9.88 21.10
C ASN A 186 2.84 9.20 22.42
N TRP A 187 2.61 7.90 22.31
CA TRP A 187 2.12 7.07 23.41
C TRP A 187 3.20 6.88 24.49
N ASP A 188 2.79 6.94 25.76
CA ASP A 188 3.65 6.64 26.91
C ASP A 188 3.44 5.17 27.32
N ASP A 189 4.46 4.35 27.13
CA ASP A 189 4.44 2.91 27.45
C ASP A 189 4.32 2.61 28.94
N ASN A 190 4.52 3.60 29.81
CA ASN A 190 4.39 3.45 31.25
C ASN A 190 2.96 3.74 31.76
N PHE A 191 2.06 4.18 30.88
CA PHE A 191 0.69 4.49 31.27
C PHE A 191 -0.13 3.21 31.48
N ASP A 192 -0.54 2.96 32.72
CA ASP A 192 -1.48 1.89 33.06
C ASP A 192 -2.92 2.43 33.12
N PRO A 193 -3.82 2.03 32.20
CA PRO A 193 -5.22 2.45 32.22
C PRO A 193 -6.07 1.73 33.27
N THR A 194 -5.55 0.71 33.96
CA THR A 194 -6.34 -0.18 34.83
C THR A 194 -7.05 0.60 35.95
N GLY A 195 -8.37 0.40 36.08
CA GLY A 195 -9.21 1.00 37.11
C GLY A 195 -9.42 2.52 36.99
N LYS A 196 -8.95 3.15 35.91
CA LYS A 196 -9.09 4.60 35.68
C LYS A 196 -10.40 4.98 35.01
N THR A 197 -10.85 6.21 35.20
CA THR A 197 -11.89 6.86 34.40
C THR A 197 -11.23 7.65 33.27
N ILE A 198 -11.48 7.25 32.02
CA ILE A 198 -10.75 7.73 30.85
C ILE A 198 -11.69 8.37 29.81
N ALA A 199 -11.28 9.52 29.28
CA ALA A 199 -11.88 10.08 28.06
C ALA A 199 -11.04 9.75 26.82
N VAL A 200 -11.69 9.33 25.72
CA VAL A 200 -11.05 9.17 24.41
C VAL A 200 -11.63 10.19 23.43
N LEU A 201 -10.78 11.07 22.89
CA LEU A 201 -11.18 12.15 21.97
C LEU A 201 -10.87 11.77 20.53
N GLY A 202 -11.90 11.65 19.70
CA GLY A 202 -11.76 11.41 18.26
C GLY A 202 -11.97 9.94 17.86
N TYR A 203 -12.92 9.70 16.97
CA TYR A 203 -13.44 8.37 16.62
C TYR A 203 -12.95 7.85 15.25
N GLY A 204 -11.80 8.35 14.78
CA GLY A 204 -11.15 7.79 13.60
C GLY A 204 -10.67 6.36 13.85
N SER A 205 -9.93 5.78 12.88
CA SER A 205 -9.37 4.42 13.03
C SER A 205 -8.65 4.22 14.37
N THR A 206 -7.89 5.20 14.83
CA THR A 206 -7.18 5.17 16.12
C THR A 206 -8.13 5.07 17.32
N GLY A 207 -9.14 5.94 17.43
CA GLY A 207 -10.08 5.92 18.57
C GLY A 207 -10.87 4.62 18.65
N VAL A 208 -11.31 4.11 17.49
CA VAL A 208 -11.98 2.82 17.35
C VAL A 208 -11.08 1.64 17.72
N GLN A 209 -9.77 1.72 17.48
CA GLN A 209 -8.85 0.63 17.81
C GLN A 209 -8.49 0.61 19.30
N ILE A 210 -8.22 1.78 19.90
CA ILE A 210 -7.77 1.87 21.29
C ILE A 210 -8.88 1.60 22.29
N THR A 211 -10.10 2.05 22.01
CA THR A 211 -11.24 1.93 22.91
C THR A 211 -11.50 0.47 23.34
N PRO A 212 -11.71 -0.50 22.43
CA PRO A 212 -11.90 -1.89 22.82
C PRO A 212 -10.65 -2.54 23.45
N ALA A 213 -9.46 -1.97 23.24
CA ALA A 213 -8.23 -2.48 23.85
C ALA A 213 -8.10 -2.10 25.34
N ILE A 214 -8.73 -1.00 25.77
CA ILE A 214 -8.64 -0.51 27.16
C ILE A 214 -9.96 -0.64 27.94
N GLN A 215 -11.11 -0.67 27.27
CA GLN A 215 -12.42 -0.71 27.93
C GLN A 215 -12.58 -1.86 28.95
N PRO A 216 -12.08 -3.08 28.73
CA PRO A 216 -12.24 -4.17 29.71
C PRO A 216 -11.52 -3.95 31.05
N ILE A 217 -10.52 -3.06 31.09
CA ILE A 217 -9.65 -2.86 32.26
C ILE A 217 -9.83 -1.50 32.94
N VAL A 218 -10.50 -0.55 32.30
CA VAL A 218 -10.81 0.77 32.87
C VAL A 218 -12.07 0.72 33.73
N LYS A 219 -12.17 1.62 34.71
CA LYS A 219 -13.38 1.77 35.54
C LYS A 219 -14.54 2.37 34.75
N GLN A 220 -14.25 3.37 33.91
CA GLN A 220 -15.23 4.05 33.07
C GLN A 220 -14.53 4.60 31.84
N LEU A 221 -15.18 4.47 30.68
CA LEU A 221 -14.71 5.00 29.41
C LEU A 221 -15.77 5.91 28.79
N ASP A 222 -15.41 7.16 28.54
CA ASP A 222 -16.22 8.10 27.78
C ASP A 222 -15.54 8.40 26.44
N HIS A 223 -16.15 7.98 25.34
CA HIS A 223 -15.63 8.24 24.01
C HIS A 223 -16.36 9.42 23.36
N TYR A 224 -15.64 10.51 23.12
CA TYR A 224 -16.15 11.70 22.44
C TYR A 224 -16.18 11.47 20.92
N VAL A 225 -17.39 11.32 20.39
CA VAL A 225 -17.69 10.93 18.99
C VAL A 225 -18.53 12.02 18.34
N ARG A 226 -17.87 13.04 17.77
CA ARG A 226 -18.56 14.19 17.16
C ARG A 226 -19.49 13.84 15.99
N GLY A 227 -19.25 12.73 15.29
CA GLY A 227 -19.97 12.51 14.04
C GLY A 227 -20.30 11.07 13.75
N LYS A 228 -21.05 10.94 12.66
CA LYS A 228 -21.58 9.68 12.19
C LYS A 228 -20.49 8.82 11.57
N VAL A 229 -20.69 7.50 11.58
CA VAL A 229 -19.72 6.53 11.05
C VAL A 229 -20.43 5.29 10.50
N TRP A 230 -19.95 4.81 9.35
CA TRP A 230 -20.28 3.50 8.84
C TRP A 230 -19.27 2.49 9.40
N VAL A 231 -19.76 1.44 10.06
CA VAL A 231 -18.93 0.36 10.61
C VAL A 231 -19.22 -0.92 9.84
N PRO A 232 -18.27 -1.38 9.00
CA PRO A 232 -18.33 -2.71 8.42
C PRO A 232 -18.30 -3.79 9.50
N PRO A 233 -19.03 -4.90 9.30
CA PRO A 233 -18.86 -6.08 10.14
C PRO A 233 -17.43 -6.59 10.06
N GLY A 234 -17.08 -7.54 10.93
CA GLY A 234 -15.75 -8.13 10.99
C GLY A 234 -15.17 -8.44 9.60
N GLY A 235 -13.87 -8.19 9.42
CA GLY A 235 -13.12 -8.60 8.23
C GLY A 235 -13.07 -7.61 7.07
N GLY A 236 -13.82 -6.50 7.11
CA GLY A 236 -13.69 -5.42 6.13
C GLY A 236 -13.82 -5.88 4.67
N THR A 237 -12.77 -5.69 3.87
CA THR A 237 -12.73 -6.12 2.46
C THR A 237 -12.44 -7.60 2.26
N ASN A 238 -12.23 -8.35 3.34
CA ASN A 238 -11.87 -9.77 3.35
C ASN A 238 -12.82 -10.59 4.24
N THR A 239 -14.06 -10.11 4.43
CA THR A 239 -15.10 -10.78 5.22
C THR A 239 -15.43 -12.19 4.73
N GLU A 240 -15.20 -12.52 3.45
CA GLU A 240 -15.40 -13.89 2.93
C GLU A 240 -14.53 -14.92 3.67
N GLU A 241 -13.29 -14.58 4.02
CA GLU A 241 -12.43 -15.50 4.79
C GLU A 241 -12.96 -15.74 6.19
N LEU A 242 -13.58 -14.74 6.81
CA LEU A 242 -14.23 -14.91 8.11
C LEU A 242 -15.46 -15.81 8.01
N ILE A 243 -16.29 -15.62 6.98
CA ILE A 243 -17.47 -16.45 6.72
C ILE A 243 -17.05 -17.91 6.51
N GLU A 244 -16.06 -18.17 5.65
CA GLU A 244 -15.58 -19.51 5.36
C GLU A 244 -15.01 -20.23 6.61
N ARG A 245 -14.39 -19.47 7.51
CA ARG A 245 -13.87 -20.00 8.78
C ARG A 245 -14.90 -20.02 9.92
N GLY A 246 -16.10 -19.50 9.71
CA GLY A 246 -17.10 -19.31 10.76
C GLY A 246 -16.63 -18.36 11.88
N ALA A 247 -15.70 -17.46 11.58
CA ALA A 247 -15.18 -16.48 12.54
C ALA A 247 -16.03 -15.19 12.51
N GLN A 248 -16.29 -14.59 13.67
CA GLN A 248 -17.08 -13.36 13.77
C GLN A 248 -16.23 -12.10 13.59
N ASN A 249 -14.98 -12.10 14.09
CA ASN A 249 -14.08 -10.96 14.13
C ASN A 249 -12.66 -11.38 13.70
N ASN A 250 -11.64 -11.05 14.49
CA ASN A 250 -10.26 -11.46 14.25
C ASN A 250 -10.03 -12.92 14.72
N PHE A 251 -9.10 -13.63 14.11
CA PHE A 251 -8.76 -15.00 14.50
C PHE A 251 -7.25 -15.24 14.45
N ASP A 252 -6.79 -16.25 15.18
CA ASP A 252 -5.38 -16.63 15.24
C ASP A 252 -5.07 -17.68 14.18
N HIS A 253 -3.96 -17.52 13.47
CA HIS A 253 -3.43 -18.54 12.58
C HIS A 253 -2.71 -19.60 13.39
N ALA A 254 -3.26 -20.81 13.40
CA ALA A 254 -2.68 -21.95 14.12
C ALA A 254 -1.23 -22.20 13.66
N LEU A 255 -0.38 -22.69 14.56
CA LEU A 255 1.02 -22.97 14.24
C LEU A 255 1.16 -23.91 13.03
N GLU A 256 0.31 -24.93 12.94
CA GLU A 256 0.34 -25.88 11.82
C GLU A 256 -0.08 -25.25 10.48
N GLU A 257 -0.98 -24.26 10.48
CA GLU A 257 -1.30 -23.50 9.27
C GLU A 257 -0.09 -22.66 8.81
N ARG A 258 0.59 -21.99 9.74
CA ARG A 258 1.78 -21.18 9.44
C ARG A 258 2.96 -22.01 8.97
N LYS A 259 3.17 -23.19 9.58
CA LYS A 259 4.15 -24.19 9.09
C LYS A 259 3.79 -24.63 7.68
N ARG A 260 2.53 -25.00 7.44
CA ARG A 260 2.06 -25.41 6.11
C ARG A 260 2.29 -24.32 5.05
N PHE A 261 2.00 -23.06 5.35
CA PHE A 261 2.30 -21.93 4.45
C PHE A 261 3.80 -21.71 4.23
N THR A 262 4.63 -21.98 5.23
CA THR A 262 6.09 -21.89 5.13
C THR A 262 6.66 -23.03 4.29
N GLU A 263 6.20 -24.26 4.49
CA GLU A 263 6.65 -25.48 3.81
C GLU A 263 6.09 -25.60 2.40
N ASN A 264 4.95 -24.97 2.10
CA ASN A 264 4.28 -25.01 0.80
C ASN A 264 4.02 -23.57 0.26
N PRO A 265 5.06 -22.90 -0.29
CA PRO A 265 4.93 -21.52 -0.77
C PRO A 265 3.87 -21.29 -1.86
N GLU A 266 3.62 -22.30 -2.69
CA GLU A 266 2.57 -22.25 -3.72
C GLU A 266 1.17 -22.13 -3.09
N GLN A 267 0.90 -22.92 -2.06
CA GLN A 267 -0.36 -22.85 -1.32
C GLN A 267 -0.52 -21.49 -0.63
N TYR A 268 0.56 -20.96 -0.04
CA TYR A 268 0.51 -19.63 0.54
C TYR A 268 0.24 -18.55 -0.52
N LEU A 269 0.84 -18.68 -1.70
CA LEU A 269 0.60 -17.78 -2.83
C LEU A 269 -0.86 -17.85 -3.30
N GLU A 270 -1.45 -19.04 -3.41
CA GLU A 270 -2.88 -19.20 -3.73
C GLU A 270 -3.77 -18.50 -2.70
N PHE A 271 -3.50 -18.70 -1.41
CA PHE A 271 -4.20 -18.03 -0.33
C PHE A 271 -4.09 -16.50 -0.45
N ARG A 272 -2.89 -15.97 -0.66
CA ARG A 272 -2.69 -14.53 -0.88
C ARG A 272 -3.44 -14.02 -2.11
N LYS A 273 -3.36 -14.73 -3.24
CA LYS A 273 -4.05 -14.36 -4.49
C LYS A 273 -5.55 -14.29 -4.31
N LYS A 274 -6.14 -15.25 -3.57
CA LYS A 274 -7.56 -15.22 -3.19
C LYS A 274 -7.89 -13.94 -2.43
N GLN A 275 -7.15 -13.64 -1.35
CA GLN A 275 -7.38 -12.43 -0.54
C GLN A 275 -7.22 -11.12 -1.35
N GLU A 276 -6.18 -11.03 -2.17
CA GLU A 276 -5.94 -9.85 -3.02
C GLU A 276 -7.00 -9.70 -4.12
N ALA A 277 -7.48 -10.80 -4.70
CA ALA A 277 -8.54 -10.76 -5.70
C ALA A 277 -9.81 -10.11 -5.14
N TYR A 278 -10.21 -10.42 -3.91
CA TYR A 278 -11.34 -9.75 -3.28
C TYR A 278 -11.10 -8.26 -3.11
N CYS A 279 -9.96 -7.87 -2.51
CA CYS A 279 -9.60 -6.45 -2.35
C CYS A 279 -9.59 -5.68 -3.67
N ASN A 280 -9.17 -6.30 -4.78
CA ASN A 280 -9.10 -5.66 -6.08
C ASN A 280 -10.47 -5.52 -6.76
N ASN A 281 -11.45 -6.36 -6.42
CA ASN A 281 -12.76 -6.41 -7.08
C ASN A 281 -13.86 -5.56 -6.41
N VAL A 282 -13.60 -4.94 -5.25
CA VAL A 282 -14.61 -4.12 -4.54
C VAL A 282 -14.84 -2.72 -5.13
N GLN A 283 -14.15 -2.33 -6.20
CA GLN A 283 -14.22 -0.98 -6.78
C GLN A 283 -15.65 -0.46 -7.04
N ARG A 284 -16.59 -1.35 -7.40
CA ARG A 284 -17.97 -0.95 -7.75
C ARG A 284 -18.75 -0.31 -6.60
N ILE A 285 -18.41 -0.59 -5.33
CA ILE A 285 -19.11 -0.03 -4.16
C ILE A 285 -18.91 1.48 -4.00
N PHE A 286 -17.89 2.05 -4.65
CA PHE A 286 -17.57 3.48 -4.54
C PHE A 286 -18.23 4.35 -5.60
N PHE A 287 -18.89 3.76 -6.61
CA PHE A 287 -19.60 4.52 -7.63
C PHE A 287 -20.99 4.92 -7.12
N LYS A 288 -21.36 6.18 -7.33
CA LYS A 288 -22.70 6.68 -6.98
C LYS A 288 -23.77 5.90 -7.75
N ASP A 289 -24.89 5.67 -7.08
CA ASP A 289 -26.09 5.03 -7.61
C ASP A 289 -25.91 3.59 -8.15
N SER A 290 -24.72 3.01 -8.01
CA SER A 290 -24.45 1.63 -8.41
C SER A 290 -25.22 0.67 -7.50
N GLU A 291 -25.65 -0.46 -8.07
CA GLU A 291 -26.35 -1.49 -7.29
C GLU A 291 -25.47 -2.02 -6.15
N ALA A 292 -24.18 -2.19 -6.40
CA ALA A 292 -23.20 -2.60 -5.38
C ALA A 292 -23.11 -1.59 -4.23
N GLN A 293 -23.17 -0.28 -4.50
CA GLN A 293 -23.14 0.76 -3.46
C GLN A 293 -24.43 0.74 -2.62
N LYS A 294 -25.59 0.54 -3.25
CA LYS A 294 -26.88 0.46 -2.55
C LYS A 294 -26.93 -0.76 -1.63
N GLN A 295 -26.52 -1.92 -2.14
CA GLN A 295 -26.44 -3.16 -1.37
C GLN A 295 -25.44 -3.03 -0.22
N PHE A 296 -24.27 -2.44 -0.46
CA PHE A 296 -23.30 -2.20 0.59
C PHE A 296 -23.84 -1.25 1.67
N THR A 297 -24.56 -0.20 1.29
CA THR A 297 -25.22 0.71 2.24
C THR A 297 -26.26 -0.02 3.09
N GLN A 298 -27.11 -0.84 2.48
CA GLN A 298 -28.11 -1.64 3.21
C GLN A 298 -27.44 -2.62 4.17
N PHE A 299 -26.37 -3.28 3.73
CA PHE A 299 -25.60 -4.21 4.55
C PHE A 299 -24.99 -3.53 5.78
N LEU A 300 -24.38 -2.35 5.61
CA LEU A 300 -23.82 -1.58 6.73
C LEU A 300 -24.88 -1.00 7.67
N ASP A 301 -26.02 -0.56 7.13
CA ASP A 301 -27.17 -0.09 7.92
C ASP A 301 -27.74 -1.22 8.78
N HIS A 302 -27.90 -2.41 8.20
CA HIS A 302 -28.33 -3.60 8.91
C HIS A 302 -27.35 -3.96 10.02
N ASN A 303 -26.04 -4.02 9.75
CA ASN A 303 -25.03 -4.30 10.77
C ASN A 303 -25.08 -3.32 11.95
N LEU A 304 -25.15 -2.02 11.65
CA LEU A 304 -25.25 -0.97 12.66
C LEU A 304 -26.52 -1.14 13.50
N ARG A 305 -27.67 -1.38 12.85
CA ARG A 305 -28.96 -1.59 13.53
C ARG A 305 -28.94 -2.81 14.44
N GLU A 306 -28.42 -3.93 13.95
CA GLU A 306 -28.38 -5.19 14.70
C GLU A 306 -27.47 -5.09 15.91
N THR A 307 -26.25 -4.56 15.74
CA THR A 307 -25.27 -4.46 16.83
C THR A 307 -25.71 -3.46 17.90
N THR A 308 -26.49 -2.43 17.53
CA THR A 308 -26.98 -1.39 18.46
C THR A 308 -28.34 -1.69 19.11
N LYS A 309 -28.95 -2.86 18.87
CA LYS A 309 -30.20 -3.28 19.54
C LYS A 309 -30.19 -3.13 21.07
N PRO A 310 -29.10 -3.42 21.80
CA PRO A 310 -29.07 -3.25 23.25
C PRO A 310 -29.19 -1.78 23.71
N LYS A 311 -28.64 -0.83 22.95
CA LYS A 311 -28.74 0.62 23.18
C LYS A 311 -29.24 1.32 21.89
N PRO A 312 -30.55 1.26 21.57
CA PRO A 312 -31.08 1.69 20.26
C PRO A 312 -30.77 3.14 19.88
N TRP A 313 -30.64 4.03 20.87
CA TRP A 313 -30.28 5.44 20.64
C TRP A 313 -28.92 5.61 19.95
N LEU A 314 -28.01 4.64 20.07
CA LEU A 314 -26.72 4.64 19.36
C LEU A 314 -26.90 4.58 17.84
N TYR A 315 -27.94 3.90 17.35
CA TYR A 315 -28.23 3.86 15.91
C TYR A 315 -28.49 5.28 15.38
N ASP A 316 -29.35 6.04 16.07
CA ASP A 316 -29.73 7.39 15.64
C ASP A 316 -28.56 8.37 15.69
N VAL A 317 -27.68 8.21 16.69
CA VAL A 317 -26.47 9.01 16.86
C VAL A 317 -25.43 8.69 15.79
N LEU A 318 -25.17 7.41 15.51
CA LEU A 318 -24.05 6.98 14.68
C LEU A 318 -24.38 6.92 13.18
N ARG A 319 -25.64 6.70 12.80
CA ARG A 319 -26.03 6.46 11.41
C ARG A 319 -25.73 7.67 10.50
N PRO A 320 -24.86 7.52 9.48
CA PRO A 320 -24.56 8.58 8.53
C PRO A 320 -25.71 9.00 7.62
N ASN A 321 -25.61 10.21 7.09
CA ASN A 321 -26.44 10.75 6.01
C ASN A 321 -25.70 10.83 4.66
N TYR A 322 -24.50 10.26 4.58
CA TYR A 322 -23.66 10.17 3.39
C TYR A 322 -23.40 8.70 3.04
N ALA A 323 -23.00 8.41 1.81
CA ALA A 323 -22.72 7.04 1.39
C ALA A 323 -21.48 6.42 2.07
N PRO A 324 -21.48 5.10 2.34
CA PRO A 324 -20.27 4.37 2.70
C PRO A 324 -19.14 4.63 1.70
N GLY A 325 -17.94 4.89 2.21
CA GLY A 325 -16.77 5.21 1.38
C GLY A 325 -16.52 6.70 1.15
N CYS A 326 -17.48 7.61 1.40
CA CYS A 326 -17.20 9.07 1.37
C CYS A 326 -16.10 9.45 2.37
N ARG A 327 -16.06 8.73 3.50
CA ARG A 327 -14.97 8.74 4.47
C ARG A 327 -14.30 7.37 4.45
N ARG A 328 -13.05 7.30 4.92
CA ARG A 328 -12.36 6.03 5.14
C ARG A 328 -13.25 5.11 5.97
N LEU A 329 -13.50 3.90 5.47
CA LEU A 329 -14.21 2.87 6.22
C LEU A 329 -13.37 2.49 7.44
N ILE A 330 -14.00 2.43 8.60
CA ILE A 330 -13.31 2.16 9.87
C ILE A 330 -13.62 0.73 10.31
N MET A 331 -12.60 -0.10 10.49
CA MET A 331 -12.72 -1.50 10.94
C MET A 331 -13.04 -1.58 12.44
N GLY A 332 -14.28 -1.21 12.78
CA GLY A 332 -14.71 -0.92 14.15
C GLY A 332 -15.79 -1.80 14.73
N GLN A 333 -15.99 -3.02 14.23
CA GLN A 333 -17.02 -3.92 14.76
C GLN A 333 -16.86 -4.16 16.27
N MET A 334 -15.65 -4.49 16.73
CA MET A 334 -15.33 -4.64 18.16
C MET A 334 -15.56 -3.36 18.97
N TRP A 335 -15.40 -2.17 18.37
CA TRP A 335 -15.70 -0.91 19.04
C TRP A 335 -17.21 -0.74 19.23
N LEU A 336 -18.00 -1.05 18.20
CA LEU A 336 -19.46 -0.95 18.27
C LEU A 336 -20.06 -1.89 19.32
N GLU A 337 -19.49 -3.09 19.45
CA GLU A 337 -19.80 -4.08 20.50
C GLU A 337 -19.37 -3.56 21.88
N CYS A 338 -18.14 -3.08 22.01
CA CYS A 338 -17.58 -2.51 23.24
C CYS A 338 -18.40 -1.33 23.78
N MET A 339 -18.98 -0.48 22.92
CA MET A 339 -19.81 0.64 23.35
C MET A 339 -21.18 0.22 23.91
N GLN A 340 -21.53 -1.07 23.85
CA GLN A 340 -22.73 -1.61 24.51
C GLN A 340 -22.51 -1.91 26.00
N GLU A 341 -21.26 -2.00 26.45
CA GLU A 341 -20.93 -2.31 27.84
C GLU A 341 -21.34 -1.20 28.81
N GLU A 342 -21.57 -1.54 30.08
CA GLU A 342 -22.07 -0.60 31.09
C GLU A 342 -21.06 0.49 31.45
N ASN A 343 -19.76 0.17 31.43
CA ASN A 343 -18.68 1.11 31.73
C ASN A 343 -18.25 1.93 30.51
N ALA A 344 -18.95 1.87 29.38
CA ALA A 344 -18.60 2.54 28.13
C ALA A 344 -19.73 3.45 27.61
N ASN A 345 -19.43 4.74 27.44
CA ASN A 345 -20.36 5.74 26.93
C ASN A 345 -19.87 6.40 25.65
N ILE A 346 -20.79 6.61 24.70
CA ILE A 346 -20.56 7.55 23.59
C ILE A 346 -21.04 8.92 24.03
N ILE A 347 -20.16 9.92 23.93
CA ILE A 347 -20.46 11.33 24.14
C ILE A 347 -20.51 12.02 22.77
N PRO A 348 -21.70 12.24 22.18
CA PRO A 348 -21.85 12.81 20.85
C PRO A 348 -21.80 14.34 20.88
N LYS A 349 -20.79 14.90 21.54
CA LYS A 349 -20.66 16.33 21.83
C LYS A 349 -19.25 16.83 21.59
N ASP A 350 -19.13 18.10 21.22
CA ASP A 350 -17.83 18.76 21.13
C ASP A 350 -17.25 19.10 22.50
N VAL A 351 -15.92 19.12 22.58
CA VAL A 351 -15.16 19.53 23.78
C VAL A 351 -15.04 21.06 23.75
N LYS A 352 -15.64 21.73 24.74
CA LYS A 352 -15.60 23.19 24.85
C LYS A 352 -14.30 23.68 25.49
N GLN A 353 -13.90 23.07 26.59
CA GLN A 353 -12.64 23.37 27.28
C GLN A 353 -12.22 22.22 28.19
N PHE A 354 -10.92 22.10 28.43
CA PHE A 354 -10.39 21.28 29.51
C PHE A 354 -10.45 22.04 30.84
N THR A 355 -10.66 21.31 31.92
CA THR A 355 -10.63 21.82 33.30
C THR A 355 -9.46 21.19 34.05
N GLU A 356 -9.28 21.57 35.32
CA GLU A 356 -8.26 20.92 36.16
C GLU A 356 -8.52 19.42 36.34
N ASN A 357 -9.79 19.01 36.30
CA ASN A 357 -10.21 17.64 36.62
C ASN A 357 -10.80 16.88 35.42
N GLY A 358 -11.01 17.52 34.27
CA GLY A 358 -11.53 16.83 33.10
C GLY A 358 -11.94 17.75 31.95
N ILE A 359 -13.17 17.58 31.45
CA ILE A 359 -13.68 18.23 30.25
C ILE A 359 -15.05 18.83 30.51
N ILE A 360 -15.26 20.06 30.03
CA ILE A 360 -16.59 20.64 29.81
C ILE A 360 -16.94 20.48 28.33
N ASP A 361 -18.08 19.86 28.04
CA ASP A 361 -18.62 19.74 26.69
C ASP A 361 -19.37 21.00 26.24
N GLU A 362 -19.83 21.02 24.98
CA GLU A 362 -20.57 22.15 24.41
C GLU A 362 -21.90 22.47 25.12
N ASP A 363 -22.51 21.48 25.80
CA ASP A 363 -23.72 21.67 26.60
C ASP A 363 -23.41 22.24 28.00
N GLY A 364 -22.13 22.38 28.35
CA GLY A 364 -21.68 22.89 29.64
C GLY A 364 -21.57 21.82 30.74
N VAL A 365 -21.68 20.53 30.39
CA VAL A 365 -21.56 19.43 31.36
C VAL A 365 -20.09 19.14 31.60
N GLU A 366 -19.66 19.24 32.87
CA GLU A 366 -18.33 18.83 33.29
C GLU A 366 -18.30 17.34 33.64
N ARG A 367 -17.30 16.63 33.10
CA ARG A 367 -16.98 15.25 33.46
C ARG A 367 -15.52 15.16 33.90
N HIS A 368 -15.28 14.39 34.95
CA HIS A 368 -13.94 14.24 35.54
C HIS A 368 -13.25 12.98 35.03
N TYR A 369 -11.95 13.07 34.79
CA TYR A 369 -11.16 11.99 34.22
C TYR A 369 -9.79 11.87 34.92
N ASP A 370 -9.35 10.64 35.13
CA ASP A 370 -7.98 10.35 35.56
C ASP A 370 -7.00 10.52 34.38
N ALA A 371 -7.49 10.24 33.16
CA ALA A 371 -6.73 10.40 31.94
C ALA A 371 -7.59 10.81 30.73
N ILE A 372 -6.98 11.55 29.82
CA ILE A 372 -7.57 11.95 28.54
C ILE A 372 -6.64 11.50 27.41
N ILE A 373 -7.16 10.69 26.51
CA ILE A 373 -6.43 10.18 25.34
C ILE A 373 -6.93 10.89 24.09
N CYS A 374 -6.05 11.63 23.44
CA CYS A 374 -6.30 12.32 22.19
C CYS A 374 -5.98 11.39 21.00
N ALA A 375 -7.03 10.81 20.40
CA ALA A 375 -7.01 10.08 19.13
C ALA A 375 -7.43 11.01 17.97
N THR A 376 -6.89 12.23 17.97
CA THR A 376 -7.35 13.35 17.12
C THR A 376 -6.70 13.40 15.73
N GLY A 377 -5.90 12.39 15.39
CA GLY A 377 -5.34 12.21 14.05
C GLY A 377 -4.10 13.08 13.78
N PHE A 378 -3.93 13.45 12.51
CA PHE A 378 -2.73 14.06 11.97
C PHE A 378 -3.07 15.26 11.07
N ASP A 379 -2.10 16.15 10.88
CA ASP A 379 -2.15 17.17 9.85
C ASP A 379 -2.01 16.53 8.47
N THR A 380 -3.13 16.48 7.77
CA THR A 380 -3.29 15.85 6.45
C THR A 380 -3.49 16.89 5.35
N ARG A 381 -3.17 18.16 5.60
CA ARG A 381 -3.40 19.26 4.66
C ARG A 381 -2.51 19.19 3.41
N LEU A 382 -1.48 18.32 3.43
CA LEU A 382 -0.38 18.27 2.47
C LEU A 382 0.26 19.65 2.28
N ASP A 383 0.50 20.33 3.40
CA ASP A 383 1.21 21.60 3.41
C ASP A 383 2.72 21.34 3.55
N SER A 384 3.51 21.98 2.70
CA SER A 384 4.97 21.93 2.74
C SER A 384 5.60 23.23 3.26
N SER A 385 4.80 24.16 3.78
CA SER A 385 5.27 25.47 4.28
C SER A 385 6.30 25.36 5.41
N GLY A 386 6.13 24.42 6.34
CA GLY A 386 7.05 24.21 7.46
C GLY A 386 8.34 23.44 7.12
N THR A 387 8.37 22.74 5.99
CA THR A 387 9.53 21.99 5.49
C THR A 387 9.64 22.17 3.97
N PRO A 388 10.09 23.36 3.50
CA PRO A 388 9.87 23.77 2.13
C PRO A 388 10.72 22.98 1.14
N PHE A 389 10.09 22.63 0.01
CA PHE A 389 10.74 22.20 -1.21
C PHE A 389 10.63 23.37 -2.20
N ILE A 390 11.77 23.92 -2.60
CA ILE A 390 11.87 25.11 -3.45
C ILE A 390 12.38 24.67 -4.81
N GLY A 391 11.51 24.70 -5.81
CA GLY A 391 11.80 24.25 -7.16
C GLY A 391 12.40 25.32 -8.05
N ARG A 392 12.24 25.13 -9.36
CA ARG A 392 12.70 26.05 -10.40
C ARG A 392 12.08 27.44 -10.21
N ASN A 393 12.85 28.49 -10.55
CA ASN A 393 12.46 29.89 -10.39
C ASN A 393 12.12 30.26 -8.93
N GLU A 394 12.78 29.61 -7.95
CA GLU A 394 12.56 29.82 -6.52
C GLU A 394 11.11 29.57 -6.06
N LYS A 395 10.34 28.77 -6.82
CA LYS A 395 8.93 28.55 -6.51
C LYS A 395 8.77 27.47 -5.44
N PRO A 396 8.20 27.78 -4.25
CA PRO A 396 7.96 26.77 -3.23
C PRO A 396 6.79 25.86 -3.59
N LEU A 397 6.88 24.58 -3.20
CA LEU A 397 5.86 23.56 -3.46
C LEU A 397 4.51 23.91 -2.83
N SER A 398 4.53 24.58 -1.67
CA SER A 398 3.31 25.09 -1.03
C SER A 398 2.53 26.06 -1.92
N GLN A 399 3.22 26.87 -2.73
CA GLN A 399 2.59 27.77 -3.71
C GLN A 399 2.14 27.01 -4.97
N VAL A 400 2.88 25.99 -5.41
CA VAL A 400 2.44 25.11 -6.51
C VAL A 400 1.15 24.35 -6.14
N TRP A 401 0.97 24.05 -4.86
CA TRP A 401 -0.19 23.36 -4.31
C TRP A 401 -1.33 24.26 -3.82
N ASP A 402 -1.26 25.57 -4.08
CA ASP A 402 -2.34 26.50 -3.78
C ASP A 402 -3.26 26.66 -5.02
N PRO A 403 -4.58 26.45 -4.91
CA PRO A 403 -5.36 26.17 -3.70
C PRO A 403 -5.38 24.70 -3.25
N ASP A 404 -5.13 23.75 -4.15
CA ASP A 404 -5.18 22.32 -3.87
C ASP A 404 -3.91 21.57 -4.33
N PRO A 405 -3.38 20.67 -3.49
CA PRO A 405 -2.24 19.83 -3.84
C PRO A 405 -2.50 18.96 -5.07
N VAL A 406 -1.57 19.02 -6.03
CA VAL A 406 -1.60 18.25 -7.28
C VAL A 406 -0.21 17.74 -7.64
N ALA A 407 -0.17 16.54 -8.21
CA ALA A 407 1.02 15.97 -8.82
C ALA A 407 0.57 15.09 -10.00
N TYR A 408 1.28 15.16 -11.11
CA TYR A 408 1.00 14.33 -12.28
C TYR A 408 1.20 12.86 -11.91
N PHE A 409 0.15 12.05 -12.16
CA PHE A 409 0.04 10.65 -11.71
C PHE A 409 0.34 10.47 -10.22
N GLY A 410 0.17 11.53 -9.42
CA GLY A 410 0.48 11.58 -8.01
C GLY A 410 1.96 11.43 -7.65
N VAL A 411 2.87 11.46 -8.63
CA VAL A 411 4.31 11.20 -8.44
C VAL A 411 5.18 12.42 -8.73
N GLN A 412 4.80 13.34 -9.61
CA GLN A 412 5.64 14.52 -9.89
C GLN A 412 4.84 15.83 -9.85
N PRO A 413 5.16 16.77 -8.94
CA PRO A 413 4.62 18.13 -8.99
C PRO A 413 5.20 18.93 -10.16
N GLU A 414 4.45 19.92 -10.64
CA GLU A 414 4.99 20.93 -11.56
C GLU A 414 6.10 21.73 -10.88
N GLN A 415 7.02 22.31 -11.68
CA GLN A 415 8.10 23.22 -11.22
C GLN A 415 9.10 22.59 -10.24
N MET A 416 9.06 21.27 -10.04
CA MET A 416 9.94 20.53 -9.13
C MET A 416 10.77 19.51 -9.92
N PRO A 417 11.83 19.93 -10.63
CA PRO A 417 12.58 19.03 -11.50
C PRO A 417 13.21 17.89 -10.69
N ASN A 418 13.14 16.66 -11.21
CA ASN A 418 13.69 15.45 -10.57
C ASN A 418 13.20 15.17 -9.12
N LEU A 419 12.19 15.89 -8.62
CA LEU A 419 11.53 15.58 -7.35
C LEU A 419 10.41 14.59 -7.62
N PHE A 420 10.42 13.45 -6.94
CA PHE A 420 9.33 12.49 -7.01
C PHE A 420 8.70 12.26 -5.64
N LEU A 421 7.39 12.05 -5.63
CA LEU A 421 6.61 11.76 -4.44
C LEU A 421 6.36 10.26 -4.36
N MET A 422 6.67 9.69 -3.21
CA MET A 422 6.10 8.41 -2.82
C MET A 422 4.89 8.69 -1.97
N PHE A 423 3.72 8.26 -2.44
CA PHE A 423 2.43 8.60 -1.83
C PHE A 423 2.16 10.11 -1.87
N GLY A 424 1.95 10.66 -3.07
CA GLY A 424 1.57 12.05 -3.31
C GLY A 424 0.06 12.25 -3.51
N PRO A 425 -0.40 13.46 -3.86
CA PRO A 425 -1.81 13.71 -4.11
C PRO A 425 -2.38 12.72 -5.14
N ASN A 426 -3.59 12.23 -4.90
CA ASN A 426 -4.32 11.30 -5.76
C ASN A 426 -3.58 9.97 -6.04
N THR A 427 -2.87 9.38 -5.07
CA THR A 427 -2.23 8.06 -5.24
C THR A 427 -2.90 6.91 -4.46
N ALA A 428 -3.68 7.20 -3.43
CA ALA A 428 -4.26 6.15 -2.59
C ALA A 428 -5.37 5.40 -3.35
N PRO A 429 -5.33 4.07 -3.47
CA PRO A 429 -6.42 3.36 -4.14
C PRO A 429 -7.64 3.33 -3.21
N PHE A 430 -8.85 3.44 -3.79
CA PHE A 430 -10.07 3.14 -3.03
C PHE A 430 -10.39 1.64 -3.04
N ALA A 431 -9.84 0.87 -3.99
CA ALA A 431 -9.92 -0.58 -4.05
C ALA A 431 -8.56 -1.19 -4.38
N GLY A 432 -8.17 -2.25 -3.68
CA GLY A 432 -6.87 -2.92 -3.77
C GLY A 432 -5.85 -2.45 -2.72
N SER A 433 -4.68 -3.09 -2.75
CA SER A 433 -3.62 -2.83 -1.76
C SER A 433 -2.88 -1.52 -2.04
N ILE A 434 -2.81 -0.66 -1.03
CA ILE A 434 -1.97 0.54 -1.06
C ILE A 434 -0.47 0.19 -1.16
N VAL A 435 -0.04 -0.94 -0.59
CA VAL A 435 1.37 -1.38 -0.67
C VAL A 435 1.78 -1.61 -2.11
N HIS A 436 0.90 -2.23 -2.91
CA HIS A 436 1.13 -2.43 -4.33
C HIS A 436 1.22 -1.11 -5.12
N THR A 437 0.49 -0.06 -4.70
CA THR A 437 0.63 1.27 -5.32
C THR A 437 1.98 1.92 -4.99
N PHE A 438 2.56 1.67 -3.81
CA PHE A 438 3.92 2.13 -3.49
C PHE A 438 4.95 1.46 -4.39
N GLU A 439 4.86 0.13 -4.57
CA GLU A 439 5.76 -0.60 -5.46
C GLU A 439 5.63 -0.12 -6.91
N SER A 440 4.40 0.08 -7.38
CA SER A 440 4.14 0.57 -8.73
C SER A 440 4.71 1.97 -8.96
N ALA A 441 4.54 2.89 -7.99
CA ALA A 441 5.14 4.22 -8.04
C ALA A 441 6.67 4.15 -7.99
N ALA A 442 7.27 3.27 -7.17
CA ALA A 442 8.72 3.07 -7.14
C ALA A 442 9.26 2.61 -8.51
N HIS A 443 8.60 1.65 -9.16
CA HIS A 443 8.98 1.21 -10.51
C HIS A 443 8.82 2.30 -11.57
N TYR A 444 7.79 3.15 -11.46
CA TYR A 444 7.66 4.33 -12.32
C TYR A 444 8.87 5.27 -12.17
N ILE A 445 9.25 5.57 -10.92
CA ILE A 445 10.37 6.46 -10.63
C ILE A 445 11.69 5.84 -11.08
N ILE A 446 11.91 4.53 -10.90
CA ILE A 446 13.08 3.82 -11.45
C ILE A 446 13.20 4.06 -12.95
N LYS A 447 12.11 3.94 -13.73
CA LYS A 447 12.14 4.20 -15.18
C LYS A 447 12.48 5.65 -15.51
N CYS A 448 12.02 6.60 -14.69
CA CYS A 448 12.39 8.01 -14.82
C CYS A 448 13.89 8.23 -14.56
N VAL A 449 14.43 7.63 -13.48
CA VAL A 449 15.86 7.71 -13.15
C VAL A 449 16.73 7.07 -14.22
N LEU A 450 16.35 5.89 -14.73
CA LEU A 450 17.04 5.24 -15.83
C LEU A 450 17.04 6.12 -17.09
N LYS A 451 15.94 6.79 -17.40
CA LYS A 451 15.90 7.75 -18.50
C LYS A 451 16.87 8.91 -18.27
N LEU A 452 16.92 9.48 -17.05
CA LEU A 452 17.88 10.53 -16.69
C LEU A 452 19.34 10.11 -16.89
N GLN A 453 19.68 8.86 -16.54
CA GLN A 453 21.02 8.31 -16.68
C GLN A 453 21.39 8.02 -18.14
N ARG A 454 20.59 7.19 -18.83
CA ARG A 454 20.90 6.70 -20.17
C ARG A 454 20.97 7.82 -21.21
N GLU A 455 20.06 8.78 -21.10
CA GLU A 455 19.95 9.86 -22.08
C GLU A 455 20.71 11.12 -21.65
N TYR A 456 21.50 11.05 -20.57
CA TYR A 456 22.28 12.17 -20.06
C TYR A 456 21.44 13.44 -19.85
N ILE A 457 20.22 13.25 -19.32
CA ILE A 457 19.30 14.34 -19.04
C ILE A 457 19.66 14.95 -17.68
N LYS A 458 19.79 16.28 -17.66
CA LYS A 458 20.02 17.07 -16.46
C LYS A 458 18.79 17.08 -15.57
N SER A 459 17.65 17.42 -16.14
CA SER A 459 16.40 17.54 -15.40
C SER A 459 15.21 17.10 -16.21
N MET A 460 14.26 16.42 -15.56
CA MET A 460 12.92 16.15 -16.06
C MET A 460 11.87 16.78 -15.16
N VAL A 461 10.91 17.48 -15.75
CA VAL A 461 9.78 18.09 -15.05
C VAL A 461 8.53 17.96 -15.90
N VAL A 462 7.39 17.69 -15.27
CA VAL A 462 6.12 17.52 -15.97
C VAL A 462 5.64 18.85 -16.58
N LYS A 463 5.07 18.77 -17.78
CA LYS A 463 4.45 19.91 -18.47
C LYS A 463 3.22 20.42 -17.70
N PRO A 464 3.00 21.74 -17.60
CA PRO A 464 1.78 22.30 -17.00
C PRO A 464 0.48 21.73 -17.63
N GLN A 465 0.48 21.55 -18.96
CA GLN A 465 -0.67 20.98 -19.68
C GLN A 465 -0.97 19.53 -19.29
N ALA A 466 0.05 18.73 -18.99
CA ALA A 466 -0.12 17.35 -18.55
C ALA A 466 -0.71 17.29 -17.13
N VAL A 467 -0.26 18.16 -16.22
CA VAL A 467 -0.85 18.33 -14.89
C VAL A 467 -2.32 18.73 -14.99
N TYR A 468 -2.64 19.73 -15.82
CA TYR A 468 -4.03 20.16 -16.04
C TYR A 468 -4.92 19.01 -16.57
N ASN A 469 -4.45 18.29 -17.58
CA ASN A 469 -5.19 17.15 -18.15
C ASN A 469 -5.39 16.02 -17.14
N TRP A 470 -4.38 15.77 -16.30
CA TRP A 470 -4.46 14.82 -15.19
C TRP A 470 -5.53 15.24 -14.17
N VAL A 471 -5.49 16.49 -13.70
CA VAL A 471 -6.49 17.02 -12.75
C VAL A 471 -7.90 16.92 -13.32
N LYS A 472 -8.08 17.33 -14.58
CA LYS A 472 -9.37 17.18 -15.30
C LYS A 472 -9.85 15.73 -15.34
N HIS A 473 -8.94 14.78 -15.55
CA HIS A 473 -9.28 13.35 -15.53
C HIS A 473 -9.71 12.90 -14.13
N VAL A 474 -8.93 13.26 -13.10
CA VAL A 474 -9.23 12.95 -11.70
C VAL A 474 -10.62 13.46 -11.33
N ASP A 475 -10.90 14.73 -11.59
CA ASP A 475 -12.14 15.37 -11.16
C ASP A 475 -13.36 14.78 -11.89
N ARG A 476 -13.22 14.47 -13.18
CA ARG A 476 -14.25 13.77 -13.97
C ARG A 476 -14.52 12.36 -13.46
N HIS A 477 -13.51 11.66 -12.95
CA HIS A 477 -13.69 10.34 -12.34
C HIS A 477 -14.39 10.48 -10.98
N MET A 478 -13.85 11.34 -10.11
CA MET A 478 -14.32 11.53 -8.74
C MET A 478 -15.78 11.98 -8.67
N SER A 479 -16.25 12.79 -9.62
CA SER A 479 -17.65 13.24 -9.69
C SER A 479 -18.68 12.10 -9.80
N LYS A 480 -18.25 10.92 -10.28
CA LYS A 480 -19.08 9.71 -10.38
C LYS A 480 -19.03 8.83 -9.13
N THR A 481 -18.24 9.21 -8.13
CA THR A 481 -17.95 8.39 -6.95
C THR A 481 -18.44 9.06 -5.67
N VAL A 482 -18.72 8.26 -4.65
CA VAL A 482 -19.13 8.70 -3.30
C VAL A 482 -18.11 9.63 -2.63
N MET A 483 -16.88 9.73 -3.16
CA MET A 483 -15.83 10.64 -2.65
C MET A 483 -16.22 12.11 -2.73
N THR A 484 -17.18 12.46 -3.60
CA THR A 484 -17.70 13.82 -3.76
C THR A 484 -19.02 14.05 -3.01
N ASP A 485 -19.48 13.11 -2.19
CA ASP A 485 -20.66 13.32 -1.34
C ASP A 485 -20.34 14.30 -0.20
N HIS A 486 -21.38 14.91 0.37
CA HIS A 486 -21.25 15.87 1.47
C HIS A 486 -20.83 15.17 2.77
N CYS A 487 -19.53 15.19 3.08
CA CYS A 487 -18.97 14.59 4.29
C CYS A 487 -17.63 15.21 4.68
N VAL A 488 -17.36 15.36 5.98
CA VAL A 488 -16.09 15.91 6.49
C VAL A 488 -15.03 14.81 6.56
N THR A 489 -14.05 14.83 5.66
CA THR A 489 -12.96 13.83 5.64
C THR A 489 -11.64 14.49 5.31
N TRP A 490 -10.56 13.92 5.84
CA TRP A 490 -9.20 14.33 5.50
C TRP A 490 -8.89 14.12 4.02
N PHE A 491 -9.64 13.25 3.31
CA PHE A 491 -9.55 13.13 1.84
C PHE A 491 -9.80 14.44 1.10
N LYS A 492 -10.57 15.35 1.73
CA LYS A 492 -11.00 16.65 1.23
C LYS A 492 -10.49 17.80 2.11
N ARG A 493 -9.35 17.60 2.79
CA ARG A 493 -8.76 18.56 3.75
C ARG A 493 -9.76 19.03 4.81
N ASN A 494 -10.60 18.12 5.29
CA ASN A 494 -11.67 18.36 6.27
C ASN A 494 -12.74 19.38 5.85
N LYS A 495 -12.88 19.65 4.54
CA LYS A 495 -13.98 20.44 3.99
C LYS A 495 -15.11 19.49 3.53
N PRO A 496 -16.38 19.73 3.91
CA PRO A 496 -17.51 18.88 3.52
C PRO A 496 -17.62 18.64 2.01
N ASP A 497 -17.39 19.68 1.22
CA ASP A 497 -17.48 19.68 -0.25
C ASP A 497 -16.13 20.02 -0.91
N GLY A 498 -15.02 19.78 -0.20
CA GLY A 498 -13.68 20.02 -0.75
C GLY A 498 -13.34 19.06 -1.89
N ARG A 499 -12.34 19.42 -2.71
CA ARG A 499 -11.81 18.54 -3.74
C ARG A 499 -11.13 17.33 -3.10
N THR A 500 -11.33 16.13 -3.67
CA THR A 500 -10.65 14.91 -3.23
C THR A 500 -9.20 14.91 -3.69
N ILE A 501 -8.27 15.07 -2.76
CA ILE A 501 -6.83 15.20 -3.06
C ILE A 501 -6.02 13.94 -2.78
N THR A 502 -6.61 12.92 -2.14
CA THR A 502 -5.86 11.74 -1.66
C THR A 502 -6.04 10.52 -2.54
N MET A 503 -7.24 10.33 -3.07
CA MET A 503 -7.63 9.10 -3.78
C MET A 503 -7.18 9.13 -5.24
N TRP A 504 -6.66 8.00 -5.71
CA TRP A 504 -6.40 7.72 -7.12
C TRP A 504 -7.72 7.56 -7.88
N PRO A 505 -7.85 8.07 -9.11
CA PRO A 505 -9.06 7.96 -9.92
C PRO A 505 -9.23 6.55 -10.55
N GLY A 506 -9.19 5.50 -9.71
CA GLY A 506 -9.34 4.10 -10.09
C GLY A 506 -8.95 3.13 -8.97
N SER A 507 -8.88 1.83 -9.29
CA SER A 507 -8.32 0.82 -8.38
C SER A 507 -6.78 0.85 -8.35
N ALA A 508 -6.20 0.13 -7.39
CA ALA A 508 -4.77 -0.15 -7.34
C ALA A 508 -4.27 -0.79 -8.65
N MET A 509 -5.08 -1.63 -9.29
CA MET A 509 -4.74 -2.26 -10.56
C MET A 509 -4.77 -1.30 -11.74
N HIS A 510 -5.75 -0.39 -11.78
CA HIS A 510 -5.74 0.69 -12.75
C HIS A 510 -4.48 1.56 -12.58
N GLY A 511 -4.12 1.91 -11.34
CA GLY A 511 -2.90 2.64 -11.03
C GLY A 511 -1.65 1.88 -11.48
N HIS A 512 -1.54 0.59 -11.14
CA HIS A 512 -0.42 -0.27 -11.54
C HIS A 512 -0.18 -0.24 -13.05
N ILE A 513 -1.23 -0.43 -13.86
CA ILE A 513 -1.12 -0.40 -15.33
C ILE A 513 -0.71 0.98 -15.82
N ALA A 514 -1.25 2.06 -15.24
CA ALA A 514 -0.88 3.42 -15.60
C ALA A 514 0.60 3.73 -15.27
N TRP A 515 1.08 3.35 -14.09
CA TRP A 515 2.47 3.54 -13.67
C TRP A 515 3.46 2.59 -14.37
N LYS A 516 2.99 1.47 -14.91
CA LYS A 516 3.84 0.55 -15.68
C LYS A 516 4.37 1.20 -16.95
N HIS A 517 3.70 2.20 -17.52
CA HIS A 517 4.07 2.82 -18.80
C HIS A 517 4.16 4.35 -18.68
N PRO A 518 5.31 4.91 -18.23
CA PRO A 518 5.50 6.35 -18.20
C PRO A 518 5.30 6.99 -19.57
N ARG A 519 4.47 8.04 -19.62
CA ARG A 519 4.27 8.89 -20.80
C ARG A 519 5.37 9.95 -20.85
N PHE A 520 6.54 9.59 -21.37
CA PHE A 520 7.69 10.49 -21.42
C PHE A 520 7.46 11.74 -22.28
N GLU A 521 6.47 11.74 -23.16
CA GLU A 521 6.05 12.91 -23.94
C GLU A 521 5.40 14.01 -23.08
N ASP A 522 4.92 13.68 -21.88
CA ASP A 522 4.25 14.60 -20.97
C ASP A 522 5.23 15.43 -20.11
N TYR A 523 6.55 15.26 -20.35
CA TYR A 523 7.63 15.91 -19.63
C TYR A 523 8.42 16.88 -20.51
N GLU A 524 9.01 17.88 -19.86
CA GLU A 524 10.07 18.74 -20.38
C GLU A 524 11.42 18.29 -19.83
N TYR A 525 12.44 18.38 -20.67
CA TYR A 525 13.78 17.93 -20.37
C TYR A 525 14.78 19.06 -20.57
N THR A 526 15.77 19.12 -19.70
CA THR A 526 17.01 19.86 -19.94
C THR A 526 18.12 18.83 -20.05
N SER A 527 18.89 18.87 -21.13
CA SER A 527 19.95 17.89 -21.41
C SER A 527 21.31 18.36 -20.90
N TRP A 528 22.20 17.43 -20.59
CA TRP A 528 23.63 17.72 -20.50
C TRP A 528 24.34 17.63 -21.87
N LEU A 529 23.67 17.06 -22.88
CA LEU A 529 24.17 16.93 -24.24
C LEU A 529 23.99 18.25 -25.02
N PRO A 530 24.78 18.45 -26.09
CA PRO A 530 24.63 19.61 -26.98
C PRO A 530 23.20 19.75 -27.54
N GLU A 531 22.69 20.98 -27.64
CA GLU A 531 21.33 21.24 -28.12
C GLU A 531 21.13 20.85 -29.59
N ASP A 532 22.19 20.91 -30.39
CA ASP A 532 22.19 20.56 -31.81
C ASP A 532 22.39 19.07 -32.09
N ASP A 533 22.63 18.25 -31.05
CA ASP A 533 22.77 16.79 -31.16
C ASP A 533 21.96 16.04 -30.09
N SER A 534 20.64 15.98 -30.31
CA SER A 534 19.73 15.22 -29.44
C SER A 534 19.94 13.70 -29.47
N LEU A 535 20.69 13.15 -30.43
CA LEU A 535 20.96 11.72 -30.56
C LEU A 535 22.33 11.32 -30.00
N ALA A 536 23.12 12.29 -29.56
CA ALA A 536 24.39 12.10 -28.88
C ALA A 536 24.33 10.97 -27.84
N TRP A 537 23.24 10.82 -27.08
CA TRP A 537 23.09 9.78 -26.05
C TRP A 537 23.36 8.35 -26.56
N ILE A 538 23.18 8.06 -27.85
CA ILE A 538 23.48 6.75 -28.46
C ILE A 538 24.97 6.40 -28.32
N GLY A 539 25.84 7.40 -28.25
CA GLY A 539 27.28 7.22 -28.06
C GLY A 539 28.00 6.75 -29.31
N ASN A 540 29.11 6.05 -29.12
CA ASN A 540 30.08 5.71 -30.16
C ASN A 540 29.75 4.46 -30.99
N GLY A 541 28.54 3.93 -30.86
CA GLY A 541 28.09 2.73 -31.57
C GLY A 541 28.52 1.39 -30.96
N ASN A 542 29.14 1.38 -29.78
CA ASN A 542 29.50 0.15 -29.05
C ASN A 542 28.72 0.02 -27.74
N THR A 543 28.57 -1.21 -27.27
CA THR A 543 28.32 -1.53 -25.85
C THR A 543 29.64 -1.57 -25.06
N VAL A 544 29.56 -1.48 -23.72
CA VAL A 544 30.75 -1.57 -22.85
C VAL A 544 31.46 -2.92 -23.05
N ALA A 545 30.70 -4.01 -23.20
CA ALA A 545 31.27 -5.34 -23.41
C ALA A 545 32.02 -5.46 -24.74
N GLU A 546 31.50 -4.88 -25.83
CA GLU A 546 32.19 -4.84 -27.12
C GLU A 546 33.46 -3.99 -27.07
N LEU A 547 33.39 -2.80 -26.47
CA LEU A 547 34.51 -1.87 -26.42
C LEU A 547 35.66 -2.39 -25.54
N THR A 548 35.33 -2.99 -24.39
CA THR A 548 36.32 -3.42 -23.39
C THR A 548 36.75 -4.88 -23.54
N GLY A 549 35.97 -5.70 -24.24
CA GLY A 549 36.13 -7.15 -24.27
C GLY A 549 35.76 -7.85 -22.95
N VAL A 550 35.16 -7.12 -21.99
CA VAL A 550 34.76 -7.63 -20.67
C VAL A 550 33.24 -7.60 -20.55
N GLY A 551 32.61 -8.77 -20.39
CA GLY A 551 31.17 -8.93 -20.28
C GLY A 551 30.62 -9.98 -21.24
N ASP A 552 29.29 -10.11 -21.29
CA ASP A 552 28.60 -11.03 -22.19
C ASP A 552 27.90 -10.25 -23.31
N THR A 553 28.47 -10.32 -24.52
CA THR A 553 27.89 -9.72 -25.73
C THR A 553 26.71 -10.53 -26.29
N THR A 554 26.40 -11.66 -25.66
CA THR A 554 25.34 -12.59 -26.05
C THR A 554 24.26 -12.76 -24.98
N ASN A 555 24.17 -11.84 -24.02
CA ASN A 555 23.24 -11.89 -22.88
C ASN A 555 21.75 -11.89 -23.24
N TYR A 556 21.42 -11.63 -24.50
CA TYR A 556 20.07 -11.74 -25.06
C TYR A 556 19.71 -13.18 -25.44
N MET A 557 20.68 -14.10 -25.44
CA MET A 557 20.45 -15.54 -25.62
C MET A 557 20.22 -16.21 -24.28
N ASP A 558 19.20 -17.06 -24.21
CA ASP A 558 18.87 -17.84 -23.04
C ASP A 558 18.56 -19.28 -23.45
N TYR A 559 18.79 -20.25 -22.56
CA TYR A 559 18.49 -21.66 -22.82
C TYR A 559 16.98 -21.95 -22.77
N THR A 560 16.16 -20.98 -22.38
CA THR A 560 14.70 -21.05 -22.40
C THR A 560 14.15 -20.40 -23.67
N ASP A 561 13.54 -21.18 -24.57
CA ASP A 561 12.86 -20.69 -25.80
C ASP A 561 11.66 -19.76 -25.51
N VAL A 562 11.22 -19.70 -24.25
CA VAL A 562 10.26 -18.73 -23.76
C VAL A 562 11.05 -17.60 -23.11
N THR A 563 10.98 -16.39 -23.67
CA THR A 563 11.59 -15.17 -23.14
C THR A 563 11.51 -15.15 -21.61
N LYS A 564 12.66 -15.20 -20.91
CA LYS A 564 12.66 -15.00 -19.46
C LYS A 564 12.01 -13.65 -19.17
N VAL A 565 10.84 -13.67 -18.52
CA VAL A 565 10.40 -12.51 -17.75
C VAL A 565 11.49 -12.32 -16.70
N LEU A 566 12.24 -11.21 -16.77
CA LEU A 566 13.41 -10.93 -15.94
C LEU A 566 13.23 -11.48 -14.50
N PRO A 567 13.98 -12.51 -14.09
CA PRO A 567 13.99 -12.94 -12.71
C PRO A 567 14.69 -11.90 -11.84
N VAL A 568 14.18 -11.74 -10.61
CA VAL A 568 14.81 -11.00 -9.51
C VAL A 568 16.24 -11.51 -9.33
N PRO A 569 17.27 -10.66 -9.08
CA PRO A 569 18.62 -11.14 -8.84
C PRO A 569 18.66 -11.94 -7.54
N THR A 570 18.58 -13.26 -7.61
CA THR A 570 19.10 -14.12 -6.56
C THR A 570 20.60 -14.14 -6.74
N LYS A 571 21.32 -13.34 -5.93
CA LYS A 571 22.78 -13.48 -5.85
C LYS A 571 23.10 -14.91 -5.43
N ASP A 572 24.09 -15.49 -6.09
CA ASP A 572 24.89 -16.58 -5.58
C ASP A 572 25.38 -16.24 -4.16
N TYR A 573 24.71 -16.82 -3.18
CA TYR A 573 25.24 -17.00 -1.85
C TYR A 573 25.84 -18.40 -1.80
N THR A 574 27.16 -18.48 -1.80
CA THR A 574 27.87 -19.69 -1.39
C THR A 574 28.27 -19.50 0.08
N PRO A 575 27.69 -20.25 1.04
CA PRO A 575 28.10 -20.16 2.44
C PRO A 575 29.57 -20.58 2.61
N PRO A 576 30.29 -20.02 3.60
CA PRO A 576 31.68 -20.39 3.84
C PRO A 576 31.81 -21.87 4.22
N ALA A 577 32.79 -22.55 3.64
CA ALA A 577 33.06 -23.96 3.84
C ALA A 577 33.40 -24.26 5.31
N LEU A 578 32.60 -25.12 5.95
CA LEU A 578 32.97 -25.77 7.20
C LEU A 578 34.05 -26.82 6.88
N SER A 579 35.24 -26.62 7.44
CA SER A 579 36.35 -27.57 7.35
C SER A 579 36.05 -28.83 8.17
N VAL A 580 35.95 -29.99 7.50
CA VAL A 580 36.20 -31.30 8.11
C VAL A 580 37.00 -32.14 7.10
N PRO A 581 38.17 -32.70 7.46
CA PRO A 581 39.03 -33.42 6.51
C PRO A 581 38.63 -34.90 6.39
N GLY A 582 38.68 -35.43 5.16
CA GLY A 582 39.03 -36.82 4.92
C GLY A 582 37.99 -37.71 4.22
N SER A 583 38.48 -38.34 3.14
CA SER A 583 37.98 -39.49 2.37
C SER A 583 36.74 -39.33 1.49
N GLU A 584 37.02 -39.11 0.21
CA GLU A 584 36.28 -39.63 -0.94
C GLU A 584 36.22 -41.18 -0.93
N GLU A 585 35.39 -41.71 -1.83
CA GLU A 585 35.11 -43.12 -2.15
C GLU A 585 34.04 -43.83 -1.32
N LYS A 586 32.77 -43.63 -1.73
CA LYS A 586 31.94 -44.76 -2.16
C LYS A 586 30.61 -44.30 -2.80
N TRP A 587 30.26 -44.99 -3.88
CA TRP A 587 28.93 -45.08 -4.54
C TRP A 587 28.68 -44.27 -5.82
N LEU A 588 29.42 -44.63 -6.88
CA LEU A 588 28.91 -44.64 -8.27
C LEU A 588 28.24 -45.99 -8.56
N GLY A 589 26.99 -46.16 -8.13
CA GLY A 589 26.25 -47.38 -8.42
C GLY A 589 24.81 -47.33 -7.93
N GLN A 590 23.96 -46.62 -8.65
CA GLN A 590 22.52 -46.89 -8.84
C GLN A 590 21.86 -45.71 -9.58
N ILE A 591 22.24 -45.52 -10.85
CA ILE A 591 21.35 -44.91 -11.85
C ILE A 591 20.74 -46.11 -12.59
N ASN A 592 19.53 -46.50 -12.21
CA ASN A 592 18.54 -47.28 -12.97
C ASN A 592 17.47 -47.79 -12.00
N GLY A 593 16.36 -47.05 -11.86
CA GLY A 593 15.24 -47.47 -11.02
C GLY A 593 14.31 -46.34 -10.58
N ALA A 594 13.87 -45.47 -11.50
CA ALA A 594 12.84 -44.48 -11.19
C ALA A 594 11.76 -44.34 -12.28
N ASP A 595 11.58 -45.38 -13.09
CA ASP A 595 10.50 -45.49 -14.10
C ASP A 595 9.37 -46.43 -13.64
N GLN A 596 9.32 -46.77 -12.34
CA GLN A 596 8.30 -47.67 -11.76
C GLN A 596 7.41 -47.03 -10.68
N LEU A 597 7.47 -45.71 -10.47
CA LEU A 597 6.62 -45.04 -9.47
C LEU A 597 5.53 -44.12 -10.07
N ALA A 598 5.56 -43.86 -11.38
CA ALA A 598 4.51 -43.12 -12.09
C ALA A 598 3.31 -43.99 -12.53
N GLN A 599 3.39 -45.33 -12.40
CA GLN A 599 2.31 -46.27 -12.74
C GLN A 599 1.50 -46.78 -11.53
N LYS A 600 1.68 -46.23 -10.32
CA LYS A 600 1.01 -46.74 -9.11
C LYS A 600 0.02 -45.81 -8.40
N GLN A 601 -0.36 -44.67 -8.97
CA GLN A 601 -1.37 -43.79 -8.35
C GLN A 601 -2.58 -43.43 -9.24
N HIS A 602 -2.78 -44.11 -10.37
CA HIS A 602 -3.92 -43.84 -11.27
C HIS A 602 -4.81 -45.05 -11.58
N ALA A 603 -4.89 -46.04 -10.69
CA ALA A 603 -5.81 -47.18 -10.81
C ALA A 603 -6.30 -47.68 -9.44
N ALA A 604 -6.76 -46.77 -8.58
CA ALA A 604 -7.58 -47.07 -7.41
C ALA A 604 -9.02 -46.58 -7.66
N LEU A 605 -9.63 -47.08 -8.73
CA LEU A 605 -11.07 -47.10 -8.94
C LEU A 605 -11.36 -48.42 -9.66
N GLU A 606 -12.35 -49.15 -9.14
CA GLU A 606 -12.92 -50.41 -9.66
C GLU A 606 -12.27 -51.73 -9.18
N GLU A 607 -12.41 -52.00 -7.89
CA GLU A 607 -12.95 -53.31 -7.48
C GLU A 607 -14.48 -53.21 -7.53
N VAL A 608 -15.14 -54.03 -8.35
CA VAL A 608 -16.23 -54.95 -7.97
C VAL A 608 -16.68 -55.72 -9.22
N GLU A 609 -16.75 -57.04 -9.04
CA GLU A 609 -17.46 -58.06 -9.81
C GLU A 609 -16.75 -58.84 -10.93
N ALA A 610 -16.75 -60.16 -10.70
CA ALA A 610 -16.22 -61.24 -11.50
C ALA A 610 -17.12 -61.55 -12.70
N ASP A 611 -16.57 -62.04 -13.82
CA ASP A 611 -16.42 -63.47 -14.12
C ASP A 611 -16.01 -63.70 -15.60
N GLY A 612 -15.15 -64.71 -15.84
CA GLY A 612 -15.16 -65.59 -17.03
C GLY A 612 -14.92 -65.10 -18.47
N LYS A 613 -13.67 -65.30 -18.94
CA LYS A 613 -13.27 -66.08 -20.17
C LYS A 613 -13.43 -65.47 -21.62
N PRO A 614 -12.63 -65.93 -22.63
CA PRO A 614 -11.65 -65.04 -23.31
C PRO A 614 -11.55 -65.13 -24.86
N VAL A 615 -10.52 -64.42 -25.43
CA VAL A 615 -9.73 -64.65 -26.71
C VAL A 615 -10.37 -64.19 -28.07
N PRO A 616 -9.61 -63.83 -29.15
CA PRO A 616 -8.54 -62.80 -29.31
C PRO A 616 -8.55 -61.99 -30.67
N ASN A 617 -7.62 -61.01 -30.75
CA ASN A 617 -6.75 -60.56 -31.86
C ASN A 617 -7.20 -60.46 -33.34
N ALA A 618 -6.91 -59.31 -33.95
CA ALA A 618 -5.89 -59.06 -35.01
C ALA A 618 -6.13 -57.64 -35.61
N ALA A 619 -5.22 -56.67 -35.51
CA ALA A 619 -3.98 -56.45 -36.28
C ALA A 619 -4.12 -55.25 -37.25
N LEU A 620 -3.21 -54.29 -37.02
CA LEU A 620 -2.67 -53.14 -37.79
C LEU A 620 -2.86 -53.10 -39.33
N ASP A 621 -3.04 -51.89 -39.89
CA ASP A 621 -2.10 -51.22 -40.83
C ASP A 621 -2.52 -49.75 -41.16
N PRO A 622 -1.60 -48.78 -41.35
CA PRO A 622 -1.89 -47.37 -41.62
C PRO A 622 -1.50 -46.89 -43.04
N HIS A 623 -2.29 -45.99 -43.65
CA HIS A 623 -1.86 -45.18 -44.80
C HIS A 623 -2.64 -43.85 -44.91
N ALA A 624 -1.90 -42.74 -45.05
CA ALA A 624 -2.33 -41.44 -45.59
C ALA A 624 -2.57 -41.54 -47.13
N PRO A 625 -3.05 -40.54 -47.94
CA PRO A 625 -2.92 -39.08 -47.78
C PRO A 625 -4.01 -38.15 -48.43
N GLU A 626 -3.77 -36.83 -48.33
CA GLU A 626 -4.00 -35.72 -49.30
C GLU A 626 -5.37 -35.41 -49.97
N SER A 627 -5.82 -34.15 -49.85
CA SER A 627 -5.90 -33.13 -50.95
C SER A 627 -7.13 -32.17 -50.92
N THR A 628 -6.81 -30.87 -50.97
CA THR A 628 -7.47 -29.70 -51.61
C THR A 628 -8.98 -29.64 -51.92
N LYS A 629 -9.67 -28.53 -51.52
CA LYS A 629 -10.09 -27.39 -52.39
C LYS A 629 -11.11 -26.42 -51.72
N VAL A 630 -10.75 -25.12 -51.73
CA VAL A 630 -11.49 -23.93 -52.23
C VAL A 630 -12.79 -23.41 -51.55
N ALA A 631 -12.61 -22.23 -50.91
CA ALA A 631 -13.36 -20.95 -50.95
C ALA A 631 -14.72 -20.69 -50.22
N ALA A 632 -14.62 -19.61 -49.42
CA ALA A 632 -15.51 -18.44 -49.27
C ALA A 632 -16.80 -18.53 -48.43
N SER A 633 -16.80 -17.86 -47.26
CA SER A 633 -17.66 -16.71 -46.92
C SER A 633 -17.46 -16.30 -45.44
N GLU A 634 -18.09 -15.20 -45.05
CA GLU A 634 -17.73 -14.22 -44.02
C GLU A 634 -17.90 -14.61 -42.54
N GLU A 635 -17.45 -13.69 -41.68
CA GLU A 635 -17.70 -13.53 -40.23
C GLU A 635 -16.77 -14.26 -39.24
N VAL A 636 -15.69 -13.58 -38.87
CA VAL A 636 -14.87 -13.91 -37.68
C VAL A 636 -15.49 -13.25 -36.45
N ALA A 637 -16.13 -14.05 -35.60
CA ALA A 637 -16.41 -13.70 -34.22
C ALA A 637 -15.12 -13.82 -33.37
N PRO A 638 -14.77 -12.87 -32.50
CA PRO A 638 -13.64 -13.05 -31.59
C PRO A 638 -14.05 -13.96 -30.43
N LEU A 639 -13.49 -15.16 -30.39
CA LEU A 639 -13.43 -16.02 -29.20
C LEU A 639 -12.48 -15.38 -28.17
N GLY A 640 -13.00 -14.44 -27.39
CA GLY A 640 -12.43 -14.07 -26.10
C GLY A 640 -12.96 -15.01 -25.01
N PRO A 641 -12.17 -15.36 -23.98
CA PRO A 641 -12.66 -16.16 -22.87
C PRO A 641 -13.76 -15.39 -22.14
N LYS A 642 -14.94 -15.99 -22.02
CA LYS A 642 -16.00 -15.52 -21.13
C LYS A 642 -15.47 -15.63 -19.69
N VAL A 643 -15.13 -14.49 -19.11
CA VAL A 643 -14.91 -14.36 -17.66
C VAL A 643 -16.27 -14.05 -17.06
N ASP A 644 -16.88 -15.02 -16.39
CA ASP A 644 -18.08 -14.78 -15.60
C ASP A 644 -17.75 -13.79 -14.46
N PRO A 645 -18.54 -12.73 -14.28
CA PRO A 645 -18.36 -11.85 -13.15
C PRO A 645 -18.69 -12.63 -11.87
N VAL A 646 -17.70 -12.75 -10.98
CA VAL A 646 -17.91 -13.25 -9.61
C VAL A 646 -18.86 -12.28 -8.90
N MET A 647 -20.14 -12.61 -8.92
CA MET A 647 -21.15 -11.99 -8.08
C MET A 647 -20.89 -12.43 -6.64
N VAL A 648 -20.63 -11.47 -5.76
CA VAL A 648 -20.66 -11.69 -4.30
C VAL A 648 -22.05 -12.23 -3.96
N LYS A 649 -22.16 -13.53 -3.69
CA LYS A 649 -23.38 -14.12 -3.14
C LYS A 649 -23.47 -13.67 -1.68
N LEU A 650 -24.18 -12.58 -1.44
CA LEU A 650 -24.69 -12.24 -0.12
C LEU A 650 -25.78 -13.25 0.23
N THR A 651 -25.42 -14.38 0.84
CA THR A 651 -26.37 -15.35 1.37
C THR A 651 -27.03 -14.77 2.63
N THR A 652 -28.30 -14.40 2.52
CA THR A 652 -29.21 -14.24 3.67
C THR A 652 -29.29 -15.57 4.43
N VAL A 653 -28.85 -15.57 5.68
CA VAL A 653 -29.11 -16.65 6.63
C VAL A 653 -30.62 -16.66 6.91
N GLN A 654 -31.33 -17.65 6.36
CA GLN A 654 -32.71 -17.94 6.75
C GLN A 654 -32.69 -18.72 8.06
N ASN A 655 -33.34 -18.18 9.08
CA ASN A 655 -33.70 -18.90 10.30
C ASN A 655 -34.81 -19.93 9.98
N PRO A 656 -34.80 -21.13 10.57
CA PRO A 656 -35.84 -22.13 10.31
C PRO A 656 -37.20 -21.73 10.91
N GLU A 657 -38.23 -22.10 10.17
CA GLU A 657 -39.64 -21.74 10.33
C GLU A 657 -40.24 -22.07 11.71
N SER A 658 -41.06 -21.14 12.21
CA SER A 658 -42.25 -21.46 12.99
C SER A 658 -43.48 -21.32 12.08
N THR A 659 -44.27 -22.37 12.03
CA THR A 659 -45.48 -22.59 11.24
C THR A 659 -46.59 -21.54 11.41
N ALA A 660 -47.24 -21.14 10.31
CA ALA A 660 -48.70 -21.28 10.06
C ALA A 660 -49.23 -20.27 9.01
N ASP A 661 -49.89 -20.84 8.00
CA ASP A 661 -50.95 -20.32 7.12
C ASP A 661 -51.23 -18.81 7.01
N ASP A 662 -51.02 -18.23 5.82
CA ASP A 662 -52.13 -17.89 4.90
C ASP A 662 -51.62 -17.30 3.57
N LYS A 663 -52.13 -17.79 2.44
CA LYS A 663 -51.93 -17.19 1.11
C LYS A 663 -53.03 -16.17 0.84
N PRO A 664 -52.74 -15.07 0.10
CA PRO A 664 -53.23 -15.09 -1.29
C PRO A 664 -52.34 -14.40 -2.34
N LYS A 665 -52.18 -15.13 -3.46
CA LYS A 665 -52.29 -14.75 -4.89
C LYS A 665 -51.85 -13.35 -5.40
N ILE A 666 -50.82 -13.40 -6.25
CA ILE A 666 -50.71 -12.86 -7.63
C ILE A 666 -50.97 -11.34 -7.85
N LYS A 667 -49.95 -10.61 -8.33
CA LYS A 667 -49.94 -10.00 -9.70
C LYS A 667 -48.54 -9.46 -10.08
N LYS A 668 -48.02 -9.99 -11.19
CA LYS A 668 -47.00 -9.36 -12.05
C LYS A 668 -47.47 -7.98 -12.48
N PHE A 669 -46.58 -6.99 -12.57
CA PHE A 669 -46.53 -6.02 -13.68
C PHE A 669 -45.15 -5.33 -13.75
N TYR A 670 -44.61 -5.38 -14.97
CA TYR A 670 -43.50 -4.64 -15.61
C TYR A 670 -42.22 -4.30 -14.85
#